data_AF-A0A2W6ZHN2-F1
#
_entry.id   AF-A0A2W6ZHN2-F1
#
_cell.length_a   1.000
_cell.length_b   1.000
_cell.length_c   1.000
_cell.angle_alpha   90.00
_cell.angle_beta   90.00
_cell.angle_gamma   90.00
#
_symmetry.space_group_name_H-M   'P 1'
#
loop_
_entity.id
_entity.type
_entity.pdbx_description
1 polymer ?
#
loop_
_entity_poly.entity_id
_entity_poly.type
_entity_poly.pdbx_seq_one_letter_code
_entity_poly.pdbx_strand_id
1 'polypeptide(L)'
;MMRSNMKRLKRLAYLALGLVLATTLSWPVALQAQVDPTAQQTAWAQAQVVDVGALRSHLAAQDWRAADAETRRILDPWIHPGGDILSTPLATNIPPEVLQTLDRLWVEASNGRFGFSVQQQIWAEVRAANPVDSAVAAKAFGDRVGWTRPPGMADPTSIAGEWLIESELNPSLNAPVGHLPWAGVSWEQIAKLFSGESCGSCTIDAMYLQGERFNQHIPILFNWVDTALDLPVPAVGSWQQPQLARSIDLKSLYPNSPCPIYTTAAAISPNGATIAIGSYSYERSCIRGESALALWNAERGTRIITLHRGPALEASAQGNPPQEPAGQSTRIVGDVANAVAFTPDSQLVAAGMSYGVIRLWSATTGEPVRTFQGHRLAVRAIAISPDGTTLASASADQTLKLWNLQTGQLLRTTSMNAADGMVHTLRFSPDGQRLATATDQNTLQLWDATTGQLVRTLVNRATTRYPLLPLAFSPDGQTLATGDPDNSVKLWNPTTGARQITLTGHTEPVRHLAFSPDSQRLATSDGKTARLWNRQTYATIHTLTLNQSVGHPIQPVNLGAVAFSPDGQTLATSTLLLPLVQSEPIPHQGITLWSVATGQSLSQLHDVGQFQFSPNGRFLMAQGQRVQLWNPYRGLVQ
;
A
#
# COMPACT_ATOMS: atom_id res chain seq x y z
N MET A 1 44.96 31.77 33.62
CA MET A 1 44.63 31.99 32.19
C MET A 1 45.77 31.49 31.33
N MET A 2 45.79 30.19 31.02
CA MET A 2 46.74 29.57 30.10
C MET A 2 46.23 28.15 29.84
N ARG A 3 45.39 28.00 28.81
CA ARG A 3 44.97 26.72 28.19
C ARG A 3 44.09 27.01 26.96
N SER A 4 44.64 27.72 25.98
CA SER A 4 44.04 27.85 24.66
C SER A 4 45.10 28.34 23.68
N ASN A 5 45.94 27.42 23.17
CA ASN A 5 46.68 27.58 21.90
C ASN A 5 47.48 26.32 21.45
N MET A 6 47.09 25.11 21.88
CA MET A 6 47.72 23.84 21.43
C MET A 6 46.89 23.04 20.40
N LYS A 7 45.90 23.67 19.73
CA LYS A 7 45.07 22.99 18.71
C LYS A 7 45.28 23.45 17.27
N ARG A 8 46.25 24.33 16.98
CA ARG A 8 46.52 24.81 15.61
C ARG A 8 47.85 24.36 14.98
N LEU A 9 48.70 23.58 15.68
CA LEU A 9 49.98 23.10 15.12
C LEU A 9 50.05 21.60 14.76
N LYS A 10 48.96 20.83 14.91
CA LYS A 10 48.95 19.39 14.56
C LYS A 10 48.36 19.05 13.18
N ARG A 11 47.99 20.03 12.35
CA ARG A 11 47.41 19.80 11.00
C ARG A 11 48.33 20.10 9.82
N LEU A 12 49.61 20.44 10.06
CA LEU A 12 50.58 20.77 9.00
C LEU A 12 51.78 19.80 8.89
N ALA A 13 51.83 18.74 9.70
CA ALA A 13 52.96 17.79 9.75
C ALA A 13 52.69 16.43 9.07
N TYR A 14 51.52 16.22 8.45
CA TYR A 14 51.18 14.97 7.74
C TYR A 14 51.27 15.10 6.20
N LEU A 15 51.79 16.23 5.70
CA LEU A 15 51.82 16.56 4.27
C LEU A 15 53.23 16.50 3.64
N ALA A 16 54.23 15.94 4.33
CA ALA A 16 55.61 16.00 3.84
C ALA A 16 56.51 14.79 4.17
N LEU A 17 55.96 13.62 4.51
CA LEU A 17 56.79 12.42 4.73
C LEU A 17 56.10 11.17 4.16
N GLY A 18 56.30 10.95 2.87
CA GLY A 18 55.76 9.78 2.16
C GLY A 18 56.02 9.82 0.65
N LEU A 19 57.09 10.49 0.23
CA LEU A 19 57.63 10.36 -1.12
C LEU A 19 59.11 9.98 -0.98
N VAL A 20 59.52 9.01 -1.78
CA VAL A 20 60.89 8.53 -2.05
C VAL A 20 61.39 7.33 -1.22
N LEU A 21 60.97 6.15 -1.68
CA LEU A 21 61.80 4.97 -1.98
C LEU A 21 61.05 4.28 -3.15
N ALA A 22 61.32 4.62 -4.42
CA ALA A 22 62.27 3.90 -5.28
C ALA A 22 62.08 2.37 -5.18
N THR A 23 61.83 1.55 -6.20
CA THR A 23 61.87 1.59 -7.66
C THR A 23 61.83 0.10 -8.09
N THR A 24 61.39 -0.21 -9.31
CA THR A 24 61.50 -1.50 -10.03
C THR A 24 60.38 -2.53 -9.84
N LEU A 25 59.36 -2.45 -10.71
CA LEU A 25 59.02 -3.48 -11.71
C LEU A 25 57.94 -2.95 -12.69
N SER A 26 58.40 -2.72 -13.93
CA SER A 26 57.71 -2.57 -15.23
C SER A 26 56.69 -3.69 -15.53
N TRP A 27 55.58 -3.59 -16.28
CA TRP A 27 55.10 -2.74 -17.39
C TRP A 27 53.56 -2.96 -17.66
N PRO A 28 52.93 -2.27 -18.64
CA PRO A 28 51.48 -1.94 -18.68
C PRO A 28 50.65 -2.72 -19.71
N VAL A 29 49.31 -2.70 -19.60
CA VAL A 29 48.36 -2.59 -20.73
C VAL A 29 47.13 -1.79 -20.29
N ALA A 30 46.95 -0.61 -20.89
CA ALA A 30 45.69 0.11 -20.89
C ALA A 30 44.80 -0.47 -22.00
N LEU A 31 43.59 -0.90 -21.65
CA LEU A 31 42.50 -1.13 -22.59
C LEU A 31 41.43 -0.07 -22.30
N GLN A 32 41.67 1.15 -22.78
CA GLN A 32 40.58 2.05 -23.09
C GLN A 32 39.90 1.48 -24.34
N ALA A 33 38.76 0.82 -24.16
CA ALA A 33 37.84 0.60 -25.26
C ALA A 33 37.28 1.98 -25.65
N GLN A 34 37.89 2.62 -26.66
CA GLN A 34 37.23 3.68 -27.42
C GLN A 34 36.01 3.05 -28.09
N VAL A 35 34.84 3.30 -27.53
CA VAL A 35 33.57 3.05 -28.21
C VAL A 35 33.45 4.13 -29.28
N ASP A 36 33.56 3.70 -30.54
CA ASP A 36 33.35 4.55 -31.71
C ASP A 36 31.87 5.00 -31.77
N PRO A 37 31.56 6.31 -31.66
CA PRO A 37 30.18 6.81 -31.66
C PRO A 37 29.43 6.54 -32.98
N THR A 38 30.15 6.23 -34.06
CA THR A 38 29.54 5.95 -35.37
C THR A 38 28.94 4.54 -35.48
N ALA A 39 29.34 3.61 -34.60
CA ALA A 39 28.79 2.25 -34.56
C ALA A 39 27.37 2.19 -33.96
N GLN A 40 27.00 3.13 -33.08
CA GLN A 40 25.64 3.20 -32.52
C GLN A 40 24.60 3.77 -33.50
N GLN A 41 25.01 4.66 -34.43
CA GLN A 41 24.11 5.20 -35.45
C GLN A 41 23.78 4.19 -36.55
N THR A 42 24.67 3.25 -36.85
CA THR A 42 24.42 2.21 -37.88
C THR A 42 23.54 1.07 -37.39
N ALA A 43 23.47 0.82 -36.07
CA ALA A 43 22.59 -0.20 -35.49
C ALA A 43 21.09 0.19 -35.53
N TRP A 44 20.76 1.48 -35.66
CA TRP A 44 19.37 1.97 -35.73
C TRP A 44 18.82 2.00 -37.17
N ALA A 45 19.66 1.73 -38.17
CA ALA A 45 19.31 1.88 -39.59
C ALA A 45 18.73 0.61 -40.24
N GLN A 46 18.57 -0.51 -39.52
CA GLN A 46 17.85 -1.68 -40.02
C GLN A 46 16.54 -1.86 -39.27
N ALA A 47 15.63 -0.91 -39.48
CA ALA A 47 14.24 -1.07 -39.09
C ALA A 47 13.63 -2.24 -39.87
N GLN A 48 13.28 -3.31 -39.15
CA GLN A 48 12.62 -4.46 -39.74
C GLN A 48 11.25 -4.04 -40.29
N VAL A 49 10.98 -4.40 -41.54
CA VAL A 49 9.70 -4.11 -42.22
C VAL A 49 8.56 -4.75 -41.43
N VAL A 50 7.54 -3.95 -41.09
CA VAL A 50 6.34 -4.41 -40.38
C VAL A 50 5.54 -5.33 -41.31
N ASP A 51 5.36 -6.60 -40.90
CA ASP A 51 4.42 -7.50 -41.55
C ASP A 51 2.99 -7.21 -41.06
N VAL A 52 2.27 -6.39 -41.84
CA VAL A 52 0.88 -6.03 -41.58
C VAL A 52 -0.04 -7.26 -41.57
N GLY A 53 0.32 -8.32 -42.30
CA GLY A 53 -0.38 -9.60 -42.27
C GLY A 53 -0.24 -10.27 -40.90
N ALA A 54 0.94 -10.22 -40.31
CA ALA A 54 1.19 -10.73 -38.96
C ALA A 54 0.47 -9.90 -37.89
N LEU A 55 0.44 -8.57 -38.00
CA LEU A 55 -0.32 -7.70 -37.09
C LEU A 55 -1.82 -7.99 -37.15
N ARG A 56 -2.38 -8.07 -38.36
CA ARG A 56 -3.79 -8.43 -38.55
C ARG A 56 -4.09 -9.81 -38.00
N SER A 57 -3.21 -10.77 -38.23
CA SER A 57 -3.36 -12.13 -37.69
C SER A 57 -3.29 -12.16 -36.16
N HIS A 58 -2.44 -11.33 -35.56
CA HIS A 58 -2.33 -11.19 -34.10
C HIS A 58 -3.58 -10.55 -33.50
N LEU A 59 -4.04 -9.42 -34.07
CA LEU A 59 -5.29 -8.75 -33.64
C LEU A 59 -6.51 -9.66 -33.84
N ALA A 60 -6.55 -10.45 -34.92
CA ALA A 60 -7.63 -11.40 -35.15
C ALA A 60 -7.58 -12.63 -34.21
N ALA A 61 -6.39 -12.99 -33.72
CA ALA A 61 -6.17 -14.12 -32.81
C ALA A 61 -6.32 -13.76 -31.33
N GLN A 62 -6.34 -12.47 -30.97
CA GLN A 62 -6.59 -12.07 -29.59
C GLN A 62 -8.05 -12.33 -29.20
N ASP A 63 -8.24 -12.94 -28.03
CA ASP A 63 -9.57 -13.00 -27.42
C ASP A 63 -9.93 -11.61 -26.88
N TRP A 64 -10.59 -10.80 -27.71
CA TRP A 64 -11.06 -9.47 -27.33
C TRP A 64 -12.00 -9.49 -26.11
N ARG A 65 -12.55 -10.65 -25.71
CA ARG A 65 -13.29 -10.80 -24.45
C ARG A 65 -12.39 -10.80 -23.21
N ALA A 66 -11.07 -10.78 -23.35
CA ALA A 66 -10.09 -10.67 -22.27
C ALA A 66 -9.43 -9.28 -22.15
N ALA A 67 -9.55 -8.38 -23.15
CA ALA A 67 -9.01 -7.02 -23.09
C ALA A 67 -9.69 -6.17 -21.99
N ASP A 68 -9.01 -5.19 -21.40
CA ASP A 68 -9.64 -4.32 -20.39
C ASP A 68 -10.76 -3.45 -20.98
N ALA A 69 -11.66 -2.98 -20.13
CA ALA A 69 -12.87 -2.27 -20.55
C ALA A 69 -12.59 -0.94 -21.28
N GLU A 70 -11.46 -0.29 -21.01
CA GLU A 70 -11.09 0.98 -21.63
C GLU A 70 -10.50 0.75 -23.03
N THR A 71 -9.62 -0.23 -23.18
CA THR A 71 -9.11 -0.64 -24.50
C THR A 71 -10.25 -1.05 -25.45
N ARG A 72 -11.26 -1.75 -24.93
CA ARG A 72 -12.48 -2.08 -25.69
C ARG A 72 -13.33 -0.88 -26.03
N ARG A 73 -13.57 0.03 -25.08
CA ARG A 73 -14.30 1.30 -25.32
C ARG A 73 -13.71 2.08 -26.50
N ILE A 74 -12.38 2.09 -26.62
CA ILE A 74 -11.64 2.83 -27.65
C ILE A 74 -11.67 2.09 -29.01
N LEU A 75 -11.49 0.76 -29.01
CA LEU A 75 -11.26 -0.01 -30.25
C LEU A 75 -12.49 -0.74 -30.81
N ASP A 76 -13.47 -1.10 -29.98
CA ASP A 76 -14.69 -1.83 -30.39
C ASP A 76 -15.46 -1.13 -31.54
N PRO A 77 -15.58 0.21 -31.60
CA PRO A 77 -16.24 0.89 -32.72
C PRO A 77 -15.53 0.71 -34.07
N TRP A 78 -14.29 0.21 -34.07
CA TRP A 78 -13.39 0.22 -35.21
C TRP A 78 -12.91 -1.16 -35.68
N ILE A 79 -13.12 -2.23 -34.90
CA ILE A 79 -12.55 -3.58 -35.17
C ILE A 79 -13.62 -4.66 -35.48
N HIS A 80 -14.92 -4.39 -35.34
CA HIS A 80 -16.01 -5.33 -35.67
C HIS A 80 -16.20 -5.56 -37.19
N PRO A 81 -16.87 -6.64 -37.66
CA PRO A 81 -16.77 -7.09 -39.06
C PRO A 81 -17.43 -6.08 -40.01
N GLY A 82 -16.61 -5.18 -40.55
CA GLY A 82 -17.00 -3.99 -41.32
C GLY A 82 -16.24 -2.71 -40.93
N GLY A 83 -15.51 -2.70 -39.80
CA GLY A 83 -14.60 -1.66 -39.36
C GLY A 83 -13.20 -1.88 -39.91
N ASP A 84 -12.80 -1.02 -40.84
CA ASP A 84 -11.66 -1.22 -41.74
C ASP A 84 -10.53 -0.22 -41.40
N ILE A 85 -10.04 -0.22 -40.15
CA ILE A 85 -8.93 0.68 -39.73
C ILE A 85 -7.64 0.38 -40.50
N LEU A 86 -7.38 -0.88 -40.81
CA LEU A 86 -6.13 -1.32 -41.45
C LEU A 86 -6.29 -1.67 -42.93
N SER A 87 -7.46 -1.50 -43.55
CA SER A 87 -7.62 -1.81 -44.97
C SER A 87 -6.92 -0.79 -45.85
N THR A 88 -6.71 -1.16 -47.12
CA THR A 88 -6.15 -0.26 -48.12
C THR A 88 -7.28 0.20 -49.06
N PRO A 89 -7.60 1.50 -49.12
CA PRO A 89 -6.98 2.61 -48.39
C PRO A 89 -7.49 2.74 -46.93
N LEU A 90 -6.60 3.16 -46.02
CA LEU A 90 -6.92 3.34 -44.58
C LEU A 90 -8.06 4.34 -44.37
N ALA A 91 -8.86 4.11 -43.32
CA ALA A 91 -9.93 5.02 -42.89
C ALA A 91 -9.41 6.44 -42.61
N THR A 92 -10.19 7.46 -42.98
CA THR A 92 -9.92 8.87 -42.69
C THR A 92 -10.50 9.28 -41.33
N ASN A 93 -9.88 10.25 -40.65
CA ASN A 93 -10.25 10.76 -39.30
C ASN A 93 -10.11 9.74 -38.16
N ILE A 94 -8.95 9.08 -38.04
CA ILE A 94 -8.68 8.21 -36.89
C ILE A 94 -8.37 9.09 -35.66
N PRO A 95 -9.12 8.98 -34.54
CA PRO A 95 -8.85 9.77 -33.35
C PRO A 95 -7.48 9.46 -32.75
N PRO A 96 -6.79 10.45 -32.14
CA PRO A 96 -5.47 10.26 -31.53
C PRO A 96 -5.44 9.12 -30.49
N GLU A 97 -6.52 8.98 -29.71
CA GLU A 97 -6.67 7.92 -28.69
C GLU A 97 -6.66 6.51 -29.29
N VAL A 98 -7.23 6.35 -30.50
CA VAL A 98 -7.24 5.08 -31.23
C VAL A 98 -5.85 4.75 -31.75
N LEU A 99 -5.13 5.73 -32.31
CA LEU A 99 -3.75 5.55 -32.79
C LEU A 99 -2.79 5.19 -31.64
N GLN A 100 -2.89 5.86 -30.50
CA GLN A 100 -2.07 5.58 -29.33
C GLN A 100 -2.33 4.18 -28.75
N THR A 101 -3.60 3.75 -28.75
CA THR A 101 -3.97 2.42 -28.27
C THR A 101 -3.45 1.33 -29.23
N LEU A 102 -3.49 1.57 -30.54
CA LEU A 102 -2.93 0.65 -31.55
C LEU A 102 -1.40 0.56 -31.45
N ASP A 103 -0.70 1.68 -31.28
CA ASP A 103 0.76 1.69 -31.11
C ASP A 103 1.18 0.97 -29.82
N ARG A 104 0.42 1.14 -28.72
CA ARG A 104 0.66 0.41 -27.46
C ARG A 104 0.53 -1.11 -27.64
N LEU A 105 -0.56 -1.55 -28.26
CA LEU A 105 -0.81 -2.97 -28.53
C LEU A 105 0.25 -3.57 -29.46
N TRP A 106 0.77 -2.80 -30.41
CA TRP A 106 1.85 -3.24 -31.28
C TRP A 106 3.17 -3.47 -30.53
N VAL A 107 3.52 -2.59 -29.59
CA VAL A 107 4.71 -2.76 -28.73
C VAL A 107 4.58 -3.99 -27.84
N GLU A 108 3.39 -4.24 -27.31
CA GLU A 108 3.10 -5.43 -26.51
C GLU A 108 3.19 -6.71 -27.37
N ALA A 109 2.60 -6.71 -28.56
CA ALA A 109 2.60 -7.87 -29.48
C ALA A 109 4.00 -8.20 -30.03
N SER A 110 4.87 -7.19 -30.19
CA SER A 110 6.25 -7.35 -30.65
C SER A 110 7.23 -7.74 -29.55
N ASN A 111 6.77 -8.00 -28.32
CA ASN A 111 7.61 -8.26 -27.14
C ASN A 111 8.66 -7.14 -26.93
N GLY A 112 8.28 -5.88 -27.17
CA GLY A 112 9.17 -4.73 -27.04
C GLY A 112 10.26 -4.63 -28.10
N ARG A 113 10.17 -5.36 -29.23
CA ARG A 113 11.07 -5.19 -30.37
C ARG A 113 10.56 -4.04 -31.25
N PHE A 114 11.35 -2.97 -31.34
CA PHE A 114 10.99 -1.75 -32.06
C PHE A 114 10.80 -1.99 -33.57
N GLY A 115 9.60 -1.69 -34.07
CA GLY A 115 9.25 -1.53 -35.48
C GLY A 115 8.44 -0.23 -35.67
N PHE A 116 8.37 0.29 -36.90
CA PHE A 116 7.73 1.57 -37.23
C PHE A 116 6.30 1.71 -36.64
N SER A 117 5.94 2.89 -36.14
CA SER A 117 4.59 3.18 -35.61
C SER A 117 3.57 3.32 -36.75
N VAL A 118 2.27 3.15 -36.45
CA VAL A 118 1.19 3.31 -37.45
C VAL A 118 1.23 4.72 -38.07
N GLN A 119 1.58 5.72 -37.26
CA GLN A 119 1.69 7.12 -37.68
C GLN A 119 2.86 7.37 -38.66
N GLN A 120 4.01 6.72 -38.45
CA GLN A 120 5.15 6.82 -39.37
C GLN A 120 4.82 6.26 -40.76
N GLN A 121 4.02 5.19 -40.82
CA GLN A 121 3.55 4.63 -42.09
C GLN A 121 2.54 5.54 -42.80
N ILE A 122 1.58 6.12 -42.07
CA ILE A 122 0.63 7.10 -42.63
C ILE A 122 1.40 8.30 -43.20
N TRP A 123 2.44 8.77 -42.51
CA TRP A 123 3.29 9.85 -43.03
C TRP A 123 4.04 9.46 -44.29
N ALA A 124 4.64 8.26 -44.33
CA ALA A 124 5.35 7.77 -45.50
C ALA A 124 4.43 7.68 -46.73
N GLU A 125 3.19 7.20 -46.56
CA GLU A 125 2.19 7.15 -47.63
C GLU A 125 1.77 8.54 -48.11
N VAL A 126 1.50 9.45 -47.18
CA VAL A 126 1.08 10.83 -47.51
C VAL A 126 2.20 11.59 -48.21
N ARG A 127 3.46 11.42 -47.78
CA ARG A 127 4.63 12.03 -48.44
C ARG A 127 4.94 11.40 -49.79
N ALA A 128 4.73 10.10 -49.97
CA ALA A 128 4.83 9.46 -51.28
C ALA A 128 3.77 10.00 -52.25
N ALA A 129 2.55 10.26 -51.77
CA ALA A 129 1.47 10.85 -52.57
C ALA A 129 1.65 12.36 -52.84
N ASN A 130 2.37 13.08 -51.98
CA ASN A 130 2.62 14.53 -52.08
C ASN A 130 4.12 14.85 -51.96
N PRO A 131 4.95 14.45 -52.95
CA PRO A 131 6.41 14.46 -52.80
C PRO A 131 7.04 15.86 -52.85
N VAL A 132 6.40 16.83 -53.50
CA VAL A 132 6.99 18.16 -53.76
C VAL A 132 6.49 19.25 -52.81
N ASP A 133 5.28 19.11 -52.26
CA ASP A 133 4.65 20.13 -51.43
C ASP A 133 4.50 19.63 -49.98
N SER A 134 5.41 20.12 -49.13
CA SER A 134 5.49 19.78 -47.72
C SER A 134 4.27 20.23 -46.92
N ALA A 135 3.67 21.36 -47.29
CA ALA A 135 2.51 21.91 -46.59
C ALA A 135 1.24 21.12 -46.93
N VAL A 136 1.08 20.72 -48.19
CA VAL A 136 -0.03 19.84 -48.62
C VAL A 136 0.11 18.46 -48.00
N ALA A 137 1.33 17.91 -47.94
CA ALA A 137 1.58 16.63 -47.28
C ALA A 137 1.29 16.70 -45.77
N ALA A 138 1.77 17.74 -45.08
CA ALA A 138 1.54 17.95 -43.66
C ALA A 138 0.04 18.13 -43.33
N LYS A 139 -0.68 18.89 -44.14
CA LYS A 139 -2.13 19.04 -44.04
C LYS A 139 -2.85 17.71 -44.29
N ALA A 140 -2.53 16.98 -45.36
CA ALA A 140 -3.17 15.71 -45.70
C ALA A 140 -2.90 14.63 -44.63
N PHE A 141 -1.74 14.67 -44.00
CA PHE A 141 -1.42 13.84 -42.84
C PHE A 141 -2.30 14.23 -41.65
N GLY A 142 -2.33 15.52 -41.30
CA GLY A 142 -3.18 16.05 -40.24
C GLY A 142 -4.66 15.72 -40.45
N ASP A 143 -5.19 15.89 -41.66
CA ASP A 143 -6.56 15.55 -42.03
C ASP A 143 -6.86 14.05 -41.79
N ARG A 144 -5.86 13.16 -41.92
CA ARG A 144 -6.03 11.71 -41.69
C ARG A 144 -6.01 11.34 -40.20
N VAL A 145 -5.13 11.95 -39.42
CA VAL A 145 -4.92 11.61 -37.99
C VAL A 145 -5.62 12.57 -37.01
N GLY A 146 -6.34 13.57 -37.55
CA GLY A 146 -7.11 14.55 -36.77
C GLY A 146 -6.25 15.58 -36.01
N TRP A 147 -5.03 15.88 -36.48
CA TRP A 147 -4.06 16.69 -35.73
C TRP A 147 -3.95 18.11 -36.25
N THR A 148 -4.29 19.08 -35.40
CA THR A 148 -4.16 20.53 -35.68
C THR A 148 -3.35 21.23 -34.58
N ARG A 149 -2.76 22.38 -34.93
CA ARG A 149 -2.11 23.34 -34.05
C ARG A 149 -3.15 24.18 -33.32
N PRO A 150 -3.00 24.45 -32.00
CA PRO A 150 -3.89 25.32 -31.26
C PRO A 150 -3.89 26.77 -31.77
N PRO A 151 -5.04 27.46 -31.82
CA PRO A 151 -5.09 28.89 -32.12
C PRO A 151 -4.47 29.71 -30.96
N GLY A 152 -3.82 30.82 -31.28
CA GLY A 152 -2.95 31.59 -30.38
C GLY A 152 -3.63 32.39 -29.25
N MET A 153 -4.41 31.73 -28.37
CA MET A 153 -5.07 32.22 -27.11
C MET A 153 -6.14 33.33 -27.34
N ALA A 154 -7.26 33.45 -26.61
CA ALA A 154 -7.49 33.33 -25.16
C ALA A 154 -8.96 32.95 -24.78
N ASP A 155 -9.56 31.95 -25.43
CA ASP A 155 -10.82 31.34 -24.98
C ASP A 155 -10.69 29.80 -25.05
N PRO A 156 -10.72 29.08 -23.91
CA PRO A 156 -10.52 27.62 -23.88
C PRO A 156 -11.69 26.83 -24.46
N THR A 157 -12.79 27.48 -24.89
CA THR A 157 -14.00 26.79 -25.36
C THR A 157 -14.15 26.70 -26.88
N SER A 158 -13.19 27.20 -27.67
CA SER A 158 -13.17 27.00 -29.13
C SER A 158 -11.81 26.51 -29.65
N ILE A 159 -11.74 25.24 -30.06
CA ILE A 159 -10.59 24.68 -30.78
C ILE A 159 -10.94 24.65 -32.26
N ALA A 160 -10.61 25.73 -32.97
CA ALA A 160 -10.50 25.71 -34.43
C ALA A 160 -9.02 25.98 -34.75
N GLY A 161 -8.23 24.90 -34.91
CA GLY A 161 -6.79 24.95 -35.11
C GLY A 161 -6.35 25.02 -36.58
N GLU A 162 -5.12 25.47 -36.83
CA GLU A 162 -4.45 25.40 -38.14
C GLU A 162 -3.69 24.07 -38.30
N TRP A 163 -3.33 23.63 -39.51
CA TRP A 163 -2.60 22.36 -39.68
C TRP A 163 -1.12 22.49 -39.32
N LEU A 164 -0.54 21.42 -38.77
CA LEU A 164 0.89 21.33 -38.46
C LEU A 164 1.75 21.43 -39.74
N ILE A 165 2.98 21.91 -39.61
CA ILE A 165 3.95 21.94 -40.73
C ILE A 165 4.94 20.77 -40.67
N GLU A 166 5.51 20.39 -41.80
CA GLU A 166 6.43 19.22 -41.91
C GLU A 166 7.62 19.29 -40.92
N SER A 167 8.15 20.48 -40.67
CA SER A 167 9.25 20.67 -39.70
C SER A 167 8.85 20.36 -38.25
N GLU A 168 7.56 20.38 -37.92
CA GLU A 168 7.02 20.01 -36.61
C GLU A 168 6.64 18.53 -36.55
N LEU A 169 6.24 17.94 -37.69
CA LEU A 169 5.87 16.52 -37.81
C LEU A 169 7.09 15.59 -37.73
N ASN A 170 8.14 15.86 -38.50
CA ASN A 170 9.29 14.94 -38.64
C ASN A 170 10.04 14.64 -37.33
N PRO A 171 10.37 15.63 -36.47
CA PRO A 171 11.02 15.35 -35.18
C PRO A 171 10.14 14.51 -34.26
N SER A 172 8.83 14.73 -34.32
CA SER A 172 7.86 14.10 -33.44
C SER A 172 7.59 12.64 -33.82
N LEU A 173 7.59 12.34 -35.12
CA LEU A 173 7.55 10.97 -35.63
C LEU A 173 8.79 10.16 -35.23
N ASN A 174 9.93 10.80 -34.99
CA ASN A 174 11.18 10.13 -34.61
C ASN A 174 11.34 9.94 -33.09
N ALA A 175 10.41 10.42 -32.27
CA ALA A 175 10.41 10.19 -30.83
C ALA A 175 10.07 8.72 -30.50
N PRO A 176 10.61 8.15 -29.41
CA PRO A 176 10.19 6.83 -28.95
C PRO A 176 8.73 6.95 -28.47
N VAL A 177 7.82 6.33 -29.23
CA VAL A 177 6.35 6.37 -29.07
C VAL A 177 5.70 7.63 -29.68
N GLY A 178 4.65 7.41 -30.49
CA GLY A 178 4.00 8.38 -31.38
C GLY A 178 3.35 9.57 -30.67
N HIS A 179 4.15 10.62 -30.43
CA HIS A 179 3.71 11.84 -29.75
C HIS A 179 3.52 12.98 -30.74
N LEU A 180 2.31 13.54 -30.82
CA LEU A 180 2.09 14.98 -30.95
C LEU A 180 0.79 15.32 -30.23
N PRO A 181 0.83 16.23 -29.26
CA PRO A 181 -0.32 17.11 -29.17
C PRO A 181 0.00 18.63 -29.01
N TRP A 182 1.26 19.06 -28.83
CA TRP A 182 1.57 20.46 -28.44
C TRP A 182 2.88 21.00 -29.05
N ALA A 183 3.03 20.98 -30.38
CA ALA A 183 4.11 21.71 -31.03
C ALA A 183 3.90 23.23 -30.84
N GLY A 184 4.68 23.85 -29.95
CA GLY A 184 4.83 25.32 -29.89
C GLY A 184 4.28 26.05 -28.66
N VAL A 185 4.02 25.40 -27.51
CA VAL A 185 3.63 26.10 -26.28
C VAL A 185 4.87 26.60 -25.53
N SER A 186 4.94 27.91 -25.22
CA SER A 186 6.08 28.51 -24.51
C SER A 186 6.03 28.23 -23.00
N TRP A 187 7.18 28.27 -22.32
CA TRP A 187 7.25 27.97 -20.88
C TRP A 187 6.34 28.89 -20.03
N GLU A 188 6.13 30.13 -20.46
CA GLU A 188 5.28 31.10 -19.78
C GLU A 188 3.78 30.74 -19.87
N GLN A 189 3.37 30.12 -20.98
CA GLN A 189 2.00 29.66 -21.20
C GLN A 189 1.70 28.40 -20.37
N ILE A 190 2.66 27.49 -20.26
CA ILE A 190 2.53 26.29 -19.42
C ILE A 190 2.55 26.67 -17.93
N ALA A 191 3.34 27.66 -17.52
CA ALA A 191 3.33 28.17 -16.14
C ALA A 191 1.98 28.76 -15.72
N LYS A 192 1.28 29.45 -16.64
CA LYS A 192 -0.10 29.91 -16.39
C LYS A 192 -1.09 28.76 -16.23
N LEU A 193 -1.00 27.73 -17.08
CA LEU A 193 -1.79 26.50 -16.95
C LEU A 193 -1.57 25.79 -15.61
N PHE A 194 -0.33 25.74 -15.12
CA PHE A 194 0.00 25.17 -13.80
C PHE A 194 -0.53 25.98 -12.61
N SER A 195 -0.83 27.27 -12.80
CA SER A 195 -1.29 28.16 -11.73
C SER A 195 -2.81 28.24 -11.56
N GLY A 196 -3.59 27.71 -12.52
CA GLY A 196 -5.03 27.98 -12.64
C GLY A 196 -5.96 26.80 -12.31
N GLU A 197 -5.78 25.62 -12.90
CA GLU A 197 -6.77 24.53 -12.79
C GLU A 197 -6.07 23.16 -12.80
N SER A 198 -6.35 22.34 -11.79
CA SER A 198 -5.70 21.05 -11.59
C SER A 198 -6.32 19.96 -12.47
N CYS A 199 -5.56 19.42 -13.43
CA CYS A 199 -5.81 18.10 -14.01
C CYS A 199 -4.51 17.27 -14.01
N GLY A 200 -4.48 16.20 -13.20
CA GLY A 200 -3.29 15.36 -13.01
C GLY A 200 -2.87 14.51 -14.22
N SER A 201 -3.70 14.40 -15.27
CA SER A 201 -3.30 13.79 -16.54
C SER A 201 -2.47 14.77 -17.40
N CYS A 202 -2.78 16.06 -17.32
CA CYS A 202 -2.17 17.12 -18.13
C CYS A 202 -0.68 17.34 -17.80
N THR A 203 -0.25 16.97 -16.59
CA THR A 203 1.11 17.21 -16.08
C THR A 203 2.13 16.17 -16.54
N ILE A 204 1.71 14.93 -16.78
CA ILE A 204 2.59 13.83 -17.21
C ILE A 204 2.95 13.98 -18.69
N ASP A 205 1.99 14.43 -19.51
CA ASP A 205 2.23 14.68 -20.94
C ASP A 205 3.21 15.84 -21.17
N ALA A 206 3.19 16.88 -20.33
CA ALA A 206 4.11 18.02 -20.40
C ALA A 206 5.57 17.65 -20.04
N MET A 207 5.78 16.65 -19.18
CA MET A 207 7.13 16.21 -18.78
C MET A 207 7.79 15.27 -19.80
N TYR A 208 7.00 14.55 -20.59
CA TYR A 208 7.50 13.72 -21.69
C TYR A 208 8.02 14.57 -22.88
N LEU A 209 7.60 15.84 -22.96
CA LEU A 209 7.78 16.74 -24.11
C LEU A 209 9.16 17.45 -24.24
N GLN A 210 10.14 17.25 -23.34
CA GLN A 210 11.46 17.92 -23.45
C GLN A 210 12.68 16.99 -23.27
N GLY A 211 12.64 15.80 -23.90
CA GLY A 211 13.68 14.77 -23.83
C GLY A 211 15.12 15.22 -24.13
N GLU A 212 15.35 16.30 -24.91
CA GLU A 212 16.73 16.72 -25.22
C GLU A 212 17.41 17.60 -24.16
N ARG A 213 16.66 18.39 -23.37
CA ARG A 213 17.26 19.12 -22.23
C ARG A 213 17.52 18.22 -21.03
N PHE A 214 16.78 17.13 -20.93
CA PHE A 214 16.90 16.16 -19.85
C PHE A 214 18.20 15.33 -19.95
N ASN A 215 18.63 15.00 -21.17
CA ASN A 215 19.86 14.21 -21.41
C ASN A 215 21.14 14.87 -20.91
N GLN A 216 21.20 16.21 -20.85
CA GLN A 216 22.38 16.94 -20.36
C GLN A 216 22.57 16.86 -18.84
N HIS A 217 21.54 16.46 -18.10
CA HIS A 217 21.56 16.36 -16.63
C HIS A 217 21.58 14.91 -16.10
N ILE A 218 21.53 13.92 -17.01
CA ILE A 218 21.59 12.49 -16.69
C ILE A 218 22.81 12.12 -15.81
N PRO A 219 24.04 12.63 -16.05
CA PRO A 219 25.18 12.29 -15.20
C PRO A 219 25.06 12.82 -13.76
N ILE A 220 24.38 13.96 -13.57
CA ILE A 220 24.13 14.55 -12.24
C ILE A 220 23.02 13.75 -11.53
N LEU A 221 22.00 13.32 -12.28
CA LEU A 221 20.92 12.47 -11.81
C LEU A 221 21.40 11.07 -11.42
N PHE A 222 22.30 10.43 -12.17
CA PHE A 222 22.85 9.12 -11.79
C PHE A 222 23.70 9.19 -10.52
N ASN A 223 24.48 10.26 -10.34
CA ASN A 223 25.20 10.49 -9.10
C ASN A 223 24.22 10.73 -7.93
N TRP A 224 23.08 11.38 -8.19
CA TRP A 224 21.99 11.54 -7.22
C TRP A 224 21.25 10.24 -6.91
N VAL A 225 21.06 9.35 -7.89
CA VAL A 225 20.37 8.06 -7.74
C VAL A 225 21.25 7.06 -6.97
N ASP A 226 22.56 7.02 -7.23
CA ASP A 226 23.50 6.24 -6.39
C ASP A 226 23.53 6.78 -4.95
N THR A 227 23.44 8.10 -4.76
CA THR A 227 23.33 8.70 -3.42
C THR A 227 21.96 8.47 -2.77
N ALA A 228 20.88 8.29 -3.56
CA ALA A 228 19.52 8.07 -3.08
C ALA A 228 19.24 6.58 -2.73
N LEU A 229 19.93 5.65 -3.38
CA LEU A 229 19.86 4.22 -3.08
C LEU A 229 20.63 3.83 -1.80
N ASP A 230 21.54 4.71 -1.34
CA ASP A 230 22.28 4.59 -0.08
C ASP A 230 21.62 5.33 1.11
N LEU A 231 20.37 5.83 0.97
CA LEU A 231 19.74 6.60 2.05
C LEU A 231 19.39 5.70 3.26
N PRO A 232 19.95 5.97 4.45
CA PRO A 232 19.60 5.24 5.66
C PRO A 232 18.15 5.55 6.08
N VAL A 233 17.58 4.63 6.87
CA VAL A 233 16.26 4.74 7.54
C VAL A 233 15.95 6.20 7.91
N PRO A 234 14.78 6.75 7.54
CA PRO A 234 14.51 8.17 7.69
C PRO A 234 14.66 8.61 9.14
N ALA A 235 15.47 9.64 9.37
CA ALA A 235 15.71 10.22 10.67
C ALA A 235 14.44 10.88 11.24
N VAL A 236 14.41 11.00 12.58
CA VAL A 236 13.40 11.72 13.37
C VAL A 236 12.88 12.97 12.63
N GLY A 237 11.58 13.00 12.32
CA GLY A 237 10.93 14.12 11.62
C GLY A 237 10.20 13.75 10.32
N SER A 238 10.36 12.52 9.83
CA SER A 238 9.69 12.04 8.60
C SER A 238 8.17 12.11 8.65
N TRP A 239 7.54 11.97 9.83
CA TRP A 239 6.08 12.00 10.01
C TRP A 239 5.53 13.37 10.45
N GLN A 240 6.25 14.47 10.20
CA GLN A 240 5.78 15.81 10.55
C GLN A 240 4.64 16.33 9.67
N GLN A 241 4.66 16.01 8.38
CA GLN A 241 3.62 16.45 7.42
C GLN A 241 3.13 15.28 6.57
N PRO A 242 2.51 14.26 7.20
CA PRO A 242 1.95 13.13 6.47
C PRO A 242 0.95 13.62 5.42
N GLN A 243 1.01 13.04 4.23
CA GLN A 243 0.10 13.33 3.13
C GLN A 243 -0.70 12.09 2.77
N LEU A 244 -1.97 12.28 2.43
CA LEU A 244 -2.81 11.21 1.89
C LEU A 244 -2.23 10.81 0.53
N ALA A 245 -1.57 9.65 0.49
CA ALA A 245 -0.99 9.15 -0.74
C ALA A 245 -2.06 8.53 -1.61
N ARG A 246 -2.89 7.64 -1.04
CA ARG A 246 -3.91 6.89 -1.77
C ARG A 246 -5.14 6.62 -0.92
N SER A 247 -6.28 6.41 -1.57
CA SER A 247 -7.49 5.85 -0.97
C SER A 247 -7.85 4.58 -1.72
N ILE A 248 -8.00 3.47 -1.00
CA ILE A 248 -8.48 2.20 -1.55
C ILE A 248 -10.00 2.27 -1.67
N ASP A 249 -10.50 2.14 -2.90
CA ASP A 249 -11.94 2.11 -3.16
C ASP A 249 -12.49 0.69 -3.06
N LEU A 250 -13.05 0.36 -1.89
CA LEU A 250 -13.74 -0.90 -1.68
C LEU A 250 -15.06 -1.00 -2.46
N LYS A 251 -15.63 0.11 -2.96
CA LYS A 251 -16.87 0.08 -3.77
C LYS A 251 -16.67 -0.67 -5.08
N SER A 252 -15.48 -0.62 -5.66
CA SER A 252 -15.09 -1.42 -6.82
C SER A 252 -15.21 -2.95 -6.62
N LEU A 253 -15.29 -3.44 -5.37
CA LEU A 253 -15.59 -4.85 -5.07
C LEU A 253 -17.09 -5.16 -5.11
N TYR A 254 -17.96 -4.15 -4.95
CA TYR A 254 -19.41 -4.29 -4.85
C TYR A 254 -20.13 -3.28 -5.75
N PRO A 255 -19.89 -3.31 -7.09
CA PRO A 255 -20.39 -2.29 -8.01
C PRO A 255 -21.91 -2.17 -8.00
N ASN A 256 -22.60 -3.30 -7.78
CA ASN A 256 -24.06 -3.38 -7.83
C ASN A 256 -24.71 -3.33 -6.44
N SER A 257 -23.93 -3.25 -5.36
CA SER A 257 -24.50 -3.23 -4.02
C SER A 257 -24.98 -1.82 -3.68
N PRO A 258 -26.24 -1.60 -3.29
CA PRO A 258 -26.69 -0.32 -2.77
C PRO A 258 -26.25 -0.08 -1.32
N CYS A 259 -25.66 -1.08 -0.67
CA CYS A 259 -25.39 -1.08 0.76
C CYS A 259 -24.06 -0.39 1.11
N PRO A 260 -23.94 0.11 2.35
CA PRO A 260 -22.64 0.50 2.89
C PRO A 260 -21.65 -0.68 2.87
N ILE A 261 -20.37 -0.35 2.82
CA ILE A 261 -19.28 -1.33 2.80
C ILE A 261 -18.49 -1.18 4.08
N TYR A 262 -18.20 -2.30 4.71
CA TYR A 262 -17.44 -2.37 5.95
C TYR A 262 -16.25 -3.31 5.78
N THR A 263 -15.19 -3.03 6.52
CA THR A 263 -14.03 -3.91 6.63
C THR A 263 -14.22 -4.87 7.80
N THR A 264 -13.78 -6.12 7.65
CA THR A 264 -13.82 -7.14 8.71
C THR A 264 -12.45 -7.41 9.29
N ALA A 265 -11.45 -7.45 8.41
CA ALA A 265 -10.07 -7.70 8.76
C ALA A 265 -9.19 -7.05 7.71
N ALA A 266 -8.01 -6.60 8.13
CA ALA A 266 -6.95 -6.28 7.20
C ALA A 266 -5.59 -6.66 7.78
N ALA A 267 -4.66 -6.90 6.87
CA ALA A 267 -3.27 -7.12 7.21
C ALA A 267 -2.38 -6.48 6.15
N ILE A 268 -1.26 -5.92 6.59
CA ILE A 268 -0.18 -5.48 5.71
C ILE A 268 0.86 -6.61 5.69
N SER A 269 1.30 -6.99 4.50
CA SER A 269 2.39 -7.94 4.31
C SER A 269 3.68 -7.48 5.03
N PRO A 270 4.52 -8.39 5.56
CA PRO A 270 5.77 -8.03 6.22
C PRO A 270 6.73 -7.18 5.38
N ASN A 271 6.78 -7.35 4.06
CA ASN A 271 7.56 -6.49 3.17
C ASN A 271 6.90 -5.12 2.88
N GLY A 272 5.64 -4.94 3.30
CA GLY A 272 4.83 -3.74 3.11
C GLY A 272 4.43 -3.45 1.67
N ALA A 273 4.50 -4.41 0.75
CA ALA A 273 4.15 -4.22 -0.65
C ALA A 273 2.65 -4.47 -0.94
N THR A 274 2.05 -5.36 -0.16
CA THR A 274 0.67 -5.85 -0.35
C THR A 274 -0.17 -5.66 0.91
N ILE A 275 -1.44 -5.30 0.72
CA ILE A 275 -2.44 -5.19 1.78
C ILE A 275 -3.56 -6.17 1.46
N ALA A 276 -3.91 -7.03 2.41
CA ALA A 276 -5.09 -7.88 2.31
C ALA A 276 -6.24 -7.23 3.09
N ILE A 277 -7.41 -7.12 2.46
CA ILE A 277 -8.60 -6.52 3.09
C ILE A 277 -9.78 -7.46 2.88
N GLY A 278 -10.31 -7.97 3.99
CA GLY A 278 -11.62 -8.59 4.09
C GLY A 278 -12.68 -7.50 4.25
N SER A 279 -13.74 -7.58 3.47
CA SER A 279 -14.84 -6.63 3.50
C SER A 279 -16.17 -7.33 3.25
N TYR A 280 -17.26 -6.63 3.56
CA TYR A 280 -18.61 -7.01 3.16
C TYR A 280 -19.44 -5.78 2.85
N SER A 281 -20.49 -5.98 2.06
CA SER A 281 -21.52 -5.01 1.77
C SER A 281 -22.87 -5.62 2.15
N TYR A 282 -23.33 -5.31 3.36
CA TYR A 282 -24.58 -5.83 3.92
C TYR A 282 -25.11 -4.88 4.99
N GLU A 283 -26.43 -4.69 5.00
CA GLU A 283 -27.20 -4.02 6.05
C GLU A 283 -28.60 -4.65 6.12
N ARG A 284 -29.31 -4.58 7.25
CA ARG A 284 -30.65 -5.20 7.41
C ARG A 284 -31.67 -4.78 6.36
N SER A 285 -31.55 -3.54 5.88
CA SER A 285 -32.39 -2.96 4.82
C SER A 285 -32.06 -3.50 3.42
N CYS A 286 -30.94 -4.20 3.26
CA CYS A 286 -30.46 -4.72 1.99
C CYS A 286 -30.83 -6.19 1.77
N ILE A 287 -31.30 -6.52 0.56
CA ILE A 287 -31.84 -7.84 0.21
C ILE A 287 -30.73 -8.87 -0.06
N ARG A 288 -29.54 -8.47 -0.52
CA ARG A 288 -28.40 -9.39 -0.77
C ARG A 288 -27.09 -8.80 -0.26
N GLY A 289 -26.53 -9.44 0.76
CA GLY A 289 -25.19 -9.13 1.25
C GLY A 289 -24.12 -9.92 0.53
N GLU A 290 -23.02 -9.26 0.19
CA GLU A 290 -21.82 -9.89 -0.37
C GLU A 290 -20.62 -9.63 0.54
N SER A 291 -19.63 -10.51 0.47
CA SER A 291 -18.33 -10.36 1.10
C SER A 291 -17.22 -10.69 0.13
N ALA A 292 -16.06 -10.09 0.35
CA ALA A 292 -14.89 -10.27 -0.47
C ALA A 292 -13.61 -10.16 0.35
N LEU A 293 -12.61 -10.96 -0.02
CA LEU A 293 -11.22 -10.79 0.40
C LEU A 293 -10.39 -10.45 -0.84
N ALA A 294 -9.69 -9.32 -0.80
CA ALA A 294 -8.88 -8.85 -1.92
C ALA A 294 -7.49 -8.39 -1.46
N LEU A 295 -6.53 -8.54 -2.36
CA LEU A 295 -5.18 -8.00 -2.24
C LEU A 295 -5.06 -6.70 -3.00
N TRP A 296 -4.37 -5.75 -2.38
CA TRP A 296 -4.17 -4.40 -2.88
C TRP A 296 -2.68 -4.08 -2.89
N ASN A 297 -2.23 -3.39 -3.93
CA ASN A 297 -0.88 -2.87 -4.00
C ASN A 297 -0.77 -1.66 -3.06
N ALA A 298 0.12 -1.72 -2.09
CA ALA A 298 0.25 -0.69 -1.07
C ALA A 298 0.75 0.65 -1.61
N GLU A 299 1.52 0.64 -2.70
CA GLU A 299 2.08 1.86 -3.30
C GLU A 299 1.09 2.54 -4.27
N ARG A 300 0.39 1.73 -5.07
CA ARG A 300 -0.58 2.22 -6.07
C ARG A 300 -1.98 2.40 -5.49
N GLY A 301 -2.33 1.72 -4.41
CA GLY A 301 -3.70 1.66 -3.89
C GLY A 301 -4.67 0.89 -4.79
N THR A 302 -4.15 0.23 -5.84
CA THR A 302 -4.94 -0.52 -6.81
C THR A 302 -5.14 -1.96 -6.37
N ARG A 303 -6.28 -2.54 -6.73
CA ARG A 303 -6.54 -3.96 -6.50
C ARG A 303 -5.60 -4.80 -7.35
N ILE A 304 -4.89 -5.74 -6.72
CA ILE A 304 -4.08 -6.75 -7.41
C ILE A 304 -5.01 -7.88 -7.84
N ILE A 305 -5.68 -8.51 -6.87
CA ILE A 305 -6.52 -9.68 -7.11
C ILE A 305 -7.61 -9.79 -6.05
N THR A 306 -8.76 -10.35 -6.44
CA THR A 306 -9.80 -10.76 -5.49
C THR A 306 -9.61 -12.25 -5.22
N LEU A 307 -9.25 -12.60 -3.99
CA LEU A 307 -8.98 -14.00 -3.60
C LEU A 307 -10.26 -14.79 -3.38
N HIS A 308 -11.30 -14.10 -2.91
CA HIS A 308 -12.55 -14.72 -2.54
C HIS A 308 -13.71 -13.73 -2.65
N ARG A 309 -14.88 -14.23 -3.08
CA ARG A 309 -16.18 -13.57 -2.98
C ARG A 309 -17.25 -14.58 -2.58
N GLY A 310 -18.15 -14.18 -1.70
CA GLY A 310 -19.28 -15.02 -1.33
C GLY A 310 -20.36 -14.27 -0.54
N PRO A 311 -21.48 -14.94 -0.22
CA PRO A 311 -22.61 -14.31 0.44
C PRO A 311 -22.25 -13.87 1.87
N ALA A 312 -22.75 -12.69 2.27
CA ALA A 312 -22.70 -12.18 3.64
C ALA A 312 -24.13 -12.07 4.20
N LEU A 313 -24.36 -12.58 5.41
CA LEU A 313 -25.67 -12.71 6.04
C LEU A 313 -25.60 -12.35 7.52
N GLU A 314 -26.71 -11.90 8.10
CA GLU A 314 -26.81 -11.73 9.54
C GLU A 314 -27.00 -13.07 10.25
N ALA A 315 -26.36 -13.24 11.42
CA ALA A 315 -26.48 -14.47 12.22
C ALA A 315 -27.94 -14.82 12.57
N SER A 316 -28.81 -13.83 12.74
CA SER A 316 -30.24 -14.01 13.04
C SER A 316 -31.05 -14.54 11.86
N ALA A 317 -30.58 -14.37 10.63
CA ALA A 317 -31.30 -14.78 9.41
C ALA A 317 -31.16 -16.29 9.10
N GLN A 318 -30.32 -17.02 9.84
CA GLN A 318 -30.18 -18.47 9.72
C GLN A 318 -31.00 -19.18 10.81
N GLY A 319 -32.15 -19.75 10.43
CA GLY A 319 -32.88 -20.69 11.28
C GLY A 319 -32.06 -21.96 11.52
N ASN A 320 -31.39 -22.03 12.68
CA ASN A 320 -30.49 -23.07 13.24
C ASN A 320 -30.64 -24.53 12.73
N PRO A 321 -29.57 -25.38 12.77
CA PRO A 321 -28.50 -25.35 13.80
C PRO A 321 -27.04 -25.57 13.30
N PRO A 322 -26.00 -25.51 14.15
CA PRO A 322 -25.62 -24.56 15.19
C PRO A 322 -24.39 -23.73 14.72
N GLN A 323 -24.44 -22.40 14.59
CA GLN A 323 -23.27 -21.63 14.06
C GLN A 323 -22.63 -20.59 14.97
N GLU A 324 -23.29 -20.06 16.01
CA GLU A 324 -22.64 -19.35 17.13
C GLU A 324 -23.53 -19.44 18.39
N PRO A 325 -22.98 -19.45 19.62
CA PRO A 325 -23.80 -19.39 20.83
C PRO A 325 -24.62 -18.09 20.86
N ALA A 326 -25.93 -18.23 21.09
CA ALA A 326 -26.87 -17.13 21.16
C ALA A 326 -26.52 -16.19 22.33
N GLY A 327 -26.45 -14.87 22.08
CA GLY A 327 -26.39 -13.89 23.17
C GLY A 327 -25.65 -12.58 22.93
N GLN A 328 -25.03 -12.33 21.77
CA GLN A 328 -24.34 -11.07 21.49
C GLN A 328 -24.75 -10.45 20.15
N SER A 329 -24.83 -9.11 20.09
CA SER A 329 -25.39 -8.29 18.99
C SER A 329 -24.78 -8.54 17.60
N THR A 330 -25.61 -8.38 16.55
CA THR A 330 -25.27 -8.20 15.10
C THR A 330 -23.91 -8.74 14.65
N ARG A 331 -23.79 -10.07 14.57
CA ARG A 331 -22.62 -10.74 13.98
C ARG A 331 -22.93 -11.23 12.58
N ILE A 332 -21.95 -11.10 11.68
CA ILE A 332 -22.10 -11.47 10.27
C ILE A 332 -21.58 -12.89 10.07
N VAL A 333 -22.42 -13.72 9.48
CA VAL A 333 -22.17 -15.10 9.06
C VAL A 333 -22.20 -15.18 7.53
N GLY A 334 -21.59 -16.19 6.93
CA GLY A 334 -21.42 -16.29 5.48
C GLY A 334 -19.99 -16.63 5.08
N ASP A 335 -19.63 -16.46 3.80
CA ASP A 335 -18.26 -16.74 3.33
C ASP A 335 -17.35 -15.52 3.58
N VAL A 336 -17.35 -15.03 4.82
CA VAL A 336 -16.67 -13.79 5.26
C VAL A 336 -15.32 -14.12 5.91
N ALA A 337 -14.30 -13.34 5.60
CA ALA A 337 -12.98 -13.41 6.26
C ALA A 337 -12.98 -12.58 7.56
N ASN A 338 -12.97 -13.24 8.72
CA ASN A 338 -12.96 -12.58 10.04
C ASN A 338 -11.55 -12.19 10.51
N ALA A 339 -10.54 -12.91 10.03
CA ALA A 339 -9.15 -12.68 10.40
C ALA A 339 -8.27 -12.98 9.19
N VAL A 340 -7.21 -12.20 9.00
CA VAL A 340 -6.28 -12.32 7.88
C VAL A 340 -4.85 -12.20 8.41
N ALA A 341 -3.95 -13.03 7.90
CA ALA A 341 -2.53 -13.01 8.25
C ALA A 341 -1.66 -13.35 7.04
N PHE A 342 -0.53 -12.67 6.89
CA PHE A 342 0.51 -13.03 5.92
C PHE A 342 1.55 -13.94 6.56
N THR A 343 2.18 -14.78 5.75
CA THR A 343 3.43 -15.44 6.16
C THR A 343 4.56 -14.43 6.33
N PRO A 344 5.56 -14.72 7.18
CA PRO A 344 6.71 -13.83 7.41
C PRO A 344 7.46 -13.43 6.13
N ASP A 345 7.54 -14.33 5.15
CA ASP A 345 8.15 -14.11 3.83
C ASP A 345 7.26 -13.33 2.83
N SER A 346 6.05 -12.94 3.26
CA SER A 346 5.03 -12.25 2.46
C SER A 346 4.51 -13.04 1.24
N GLN A 347 4.83 -14.32 1.11
CA GLN A 347 4.47 -15.12 -0.08
C GLN A 347 3.04 -15.67 -0.02
N LEU A 348 2.52 -15.91 1.18
CA LEU A 348 1.19 -16.49 1.37
C LEU A 348 0.33 -15.60 2.26
N VAL A 349 -0.97 -15.69 2.05
CA VAL A 349 -2.00 -15.04 2.87
C VAL A 349 -3.03 -16.06 3.30
N ALA A 350 -3.28 -16.11 4.61
CA ALA A 350 -4.30 -16.95 5.22
C ALA A 350 -5.49 -16.11 5.67
N ALA A 351 -6.70 -16.68 5.57
CA ALA A 351 -7.90 -16.07 6.12
C ALA A 351 -8.75 -17.10 6.89
N GLY A 352 -9.14 -16.73 8.12
CA GLY A 352 -10.10 -17.47 8.93
C GLY A 352 -11.53 -17.07 8.57
N MET A 353 -12.32 -18.04 8.13
CA MET A 353 -13.66 -17.81 7.57
C MET A 353 -14.77 -18.07 8.60
N SER A 354 -15.97 -17.52 8.36
CA SER A 354 -17.11 -17.66 9.31
C SER A 354 -17.74 -19.06 9.39
N TYR A 355 -17.39 -20.01 8.52
CA TYR A 355 -17.91 -21.39 8.54
C TYR A 355 -16.85 -22.41 8.95
N GLY A 356 -15.85 -21.98 9.73
CA GLY A 356 -14.91 -22.91 10.38
C GLY A 356 -13.81 -23.46 9.47
N VAL A 357 -13.60 -22.85 8.31
CA VAL A 357 -12.42 -23.15 7.49
C VAL A 357 -11.41 -22.02 7.52
N ILE A 358 -10.18 -22.37 7.23
CA ILE A 358 -9.11 -21.40 6.98
C ILE A 358 -8.65 -21.65 5.56
N ARG A 359 -8.55 -20.61 4.74
CA ARG A 359 -8.08 -20.71 3.36
C ARG A 359 -6.74 -19.99 3.24
N LEU A 360 -5.87 -20.52 2.39
CA LEU A 360 -4.52 -20.06 2.15
C LEU A 360 -4.32 -19.86 0.65
N TRP A 361 -3.79 -18.71 0.27
CA TRP A 361 -3.54 -18.35 -1.12
C TRP A 361 -2.11 -17.84 -1.29
N SER A 362 -1.63 -17.93 -2.53
CA SER A 362 -0.45 -17.19 -2.97
C SER A 362 -0.75 -15.70 -2.96
N ALA A 363 0.10 -14.90 -2.30
CA ALA A 363 -0.03 -13.44 -2.28
C ALA A 363 0.30 -12.81 -3.64
N THR A 364 1.04 -13.52 -4.50
CA THR A 364 1.45 -13.04 -5.82
C THR A 364 0.46 -13.43 -6.91
N THR A 365 0.07 -14.70 -6.98
CA THR A 365 -0.81 -15.22 -8.04
C THR A 365 -2.28 -15.23 -7.66
N GLY A 366 -2.60 -15.12 -6.36
CA GLY A 366 -3.94 -15.29 -5.83
C GLY A 366 -4.49 -16.71 -5.93
N GLU A 367 -3.69 -17.67 -6.38
CA GLU A 367 -4.12 -19.06 -6.50
C GLU A 367 -4.34 -19.68 -5.11
N PRO A 368 -5.41 -20.48 -4.93
CA PRO A 368 -5.64 -21.20 -3.70
C PRO A 368 -4.56 -22.26 -3.53
N VAL A 369 -3.82 -22.17 -2.43
CA VAL A 369 -2.77 -23.13 -2.06
C VAL A 369 -3.36 -24.25 -1.22
N ARG A 370 -4.21 -23.89 -0.25
CA ARG A 370 -4.75 -24.87 0.71
C ARG A 370 -6.01 -24.40 1.41
N THR A 371 -6.83 -25.36 1.85
CA THR A 371 -7.90 -25.15 2.83
C THR A 371 -7.68 -26.05 4.04
N PHE A 372 -7.70 -25.47 5.25
CA PHE A 372 -7.68 -26.19 6.52
C PHE A 372 -9.11 -26.35 7.01
N GLN A 373 -9.56 -27.59 7.13
CA GLN A 373 -10.89 -27.95 7.60
C GLN A 373 -10.80 -28.61 8.97
N GLY A 374 -11.71 -28.25 9.88
CA GLY A 374 -11.83 -28.95 11.17
C GLY A 374 -12.37 -28.12 12.33
N HIS A 375 -12.51 -26.80 12.20
CA HIS A 375 -13.35 -26.04 13.12
C HIS A 375 -14.83 -26.22 12.77
N ARG A 376 -15.68 -26.22 13.79
CA ARG A 376 -17.13 -26.41 13.63
C ARG A 376 -17.88 -25.11 13.44
N LEU A 377 -17.33 -24.01 13.93
CA LEU A 377 -17.92 -22.66 13.90
C LEU A 377 -16.89 -21.64 13.39
N ALA A 378 -17.30 -20.38 13.24
CA ALA A 378 -16.49 -19.28 12.73
C ALA A 378 -15.08 -19.24 13.32
N VAL A 379 -14.06 -19.15 12.45
CA VAL A 379 -12.69 -18.86 12.87
C VAL A 379 -12.60 -17.36 13.09
N ARG A 380 -12.30 -16.94 14.33
CA ARG A 380 -12.34 -15.54 14.77
C ARG A 380 -10.96 -14.90 14.86
N ALA A 381 -9.93 -15.70 15.09
CA ALA A 381 -8.54 -15.22 15.10
C ALA A 381 -7.64 -16.27 14.47
N ILE A 382 -6.63 -15.80 13.72
CA ILE A 382 -5.55 -16.62 13.21
C ILE A 382 -4.22 -15.92 13.46
N ALA A 383 -3.15 -16.69 13.59
CA ALA A 383 -1.78 -16.21 13.64
C ALA A 383 -0.87 -17.21 12.94
N ILE A 384 0.16 -16.71 12.27
CA ILE A 384 1.21 -17.54 11.68
C ILE A 384 2.47 -17.37 12.55
N SER A 385 3.16 -18.47 12.84
CA SER A 385 4.38 -18.46 13.63
C SER A 385 5.50 -17.66 12.93
N PRO A 386 6.46 -17.08 13.67
CA PRO A 386 7.53 -16.27 13.09
C PRO A 386 8.43 -17.02 12.10
N ASP A 387 8.54 -18.34 12.23
CA ASP A 387 9.26 -19.22 11.31
C ASP A 387 8.44 -19.60 10.06
N GLY A 388 7.16 -19.19 10.00
CA GLY A 388 6.25 -19.49 8.89
C GLY A 388 5.76 -20.93 8.81
N THR A 389 6.03 -21.78 9.80
CA THR A 389 5.75 -23.23 9.70
C THR A 389 4.39 -23.63 10.26
N THR A 390 3.87 -22.86 11.22
CA THR A 390 2.68 -23.21 12.02
C THR A 390 1.63 -22.11 11.92
N LEU A 391 0.39 -22.52 11.63
CA LEU A 391 -0.78 -21.65 11.74
C LEU A 391 -1.51 -21.99 13.03
N ALA A 392 -1.78 -20.98 13.86
CA ALA A 392 -2.71 -21.09 14.98
C ALA A 392 -4.05 -20.47 14.61
N SER A 393 -5.14 -21.10 15.03
CA SER A 393 -6.49 -20.60 14.82
C SER A 393 -7.35 -20.77 16.06
N ALA A 394 -8.23 -19.80 16.28
CA ALA A 394 -9.21 -19.83 17.35
C ALA A 394 -10.60 -19.64 16.77
N SER A 395 -11.56 -20.44 17.23
CA SER A 395 -12.91 -20.47 16.70
C SER A 395 -13.96 -20.25 17.79
N ALA A 396 -15.13 -19.80 17.35
CA ALA A 396 -16.35 -19.77 18.15
C ALA A 396 -16.76 -21.16 18.67
N ASP A 397 -16.20 -22.25 18.12
CA ASP A 397 -16.36 -23.62 18.61
C ASP A 397 -15.62 -23.91 19.92
N GLN A 398 -15.04 -22.86 20.53
CA GLN A 398 -14.29 -22.91 21.78
C GLN A 398 -13.04 -23.77 21.69
N THR A 399 -12.47 -23.93 20.50
CA THR A 399 -11.19 -24.61 20.31
C THR A 399 -10.13 -23.70 19.74
N LEU A 400 -8.90 -23.95 20.19
CA LEU A 400 -7.66 -23.51 19.56
C LEU A 400 -7.10 -24.68 18.76
N LYS A 401 -6.71 -24.45 17.52
CA LYS A 401 -6.06 -25.45 16.67
C LYS A 401 -4.73 -24.95 16.16
N LEU A 402 -3.78 -25.88 16.09
CA LEU A 402 -2.48 -25.66 15.47
C LEU A 402 -2.38 -26.54 14.22
N TRP A 403 -1.91 -25.94 13.14
CA TRP A 403 -1.83 -26.57 11.84
C TRP A 403 -0.40 -26.43 11.30
N ASN A 404 0.09 -27.47 10.65
CA ASN A 404 1.29 -27.34 9.84
C ASN A 404 0.91 -26.59 8.56
N LEU A 405 1.49 -25.41 8.37
CA LEU A 405 1.10 -24.51 7.28
C LEU A 405 1.38 -25.13 5.90
N GLN A 406 2.49 -25.85 5.76
CA GLN A 406 2.93 -26.45 4.49
C GLN A 406 2.06 -27.63 4.07
N THR A 407 1.79 -28.54 5.00
CA THR A 407 1.11 -29.82 4.72
C THR A 407 -0.41 -29.74 4.88
N GLY A 408 -0.92 -28.79 5.66
CA GLY A 408 -2.33 -28.75 6.04
C GLY A 408 -2.71 -29.57 7.26
N GLN A 409 -1.76 -30.34 7.80
CA GLN A 409 -2.07 -31.29 8.86
C GLN A 409 -2.45 -30.57 10.15
N LEU A 410 -3.54 -31.02 10.76
CA LEU A 410 -3.91 -30.62 12.12
C LEU A 410 -2.90 -31.23 13.10
N LEU A 411 -2.09 -30.38 13.72
CA LEU A 411 -1.09 -30.79 14.70
C LEU A 411 -1.71 -30.96 16.09
N ARG A 412 -2.63 -30.06 16.46
CA ARG A 412 -3.23 -30.04 17.80
C ARG A 412 -4.61 -29.42 17.78
N THR A 413 -5.49 -29.93 18.63
CA THR A 413 -6.72 -29.25 19.06
C THR A 413 -6.71 -29.14 20.58
N THR A 414 -6.93 -27.93 21.08
CA THR A 414 -7.04 -27.62 22.50
C THR A 414 -8.42 -27.02 22.75
N SER A 415 -9.20 -27.65 23.61
CA SER A 415 -10.50 -27.11 24.05
C SER A 415 -10.27 -26.03 25.10
N MET A 416 -10.96 -24.91 24.93
CA MET A 416 -11.03 -23.85 25.92
C MET A 416 -12.28 -24.00 26.77
N ASN A 417 -12.26 -23.47 27.99
CA ASN A 417 -13.45 -23.44 28.82
C ASN A 417 -14.46 -22.44 28.23
N ALA A 418 -15.70 -22.88 28.02
CA ALA A 418 -16.79 -22.02 27.56
C ALA A 418 -16.93 -20.73 28.39
N ALA A 419 -16.67 -20.82 29.69
CA ALA A 419 -16.74 -19.70 30.62
C ALA A 419 -15.59 -18.68 30.47
N ASP A 420 -14.54 -19.00 29.70
CA ASP A 420 -13.46 -18.07 29.40
C ASP A 420 -13.78 -17.17 28.21
N GLY A 421 -14.85 -17.46 27.45
CA GLY A 421 -15.26 -16.67 26.30
C GLY A 421 -14.59 -17.07 24.98
N MET A 422 -14.88 -16.31 23.93
CA MET A 422 -14.32 -16.50 22.60
C MET A 422 -13.03 -15.73 22.43
N VAL A 423 -12.02 -16.34 21.79
CA VAL A 423 -10.76 -15.65 21.47
C VAL A 423 -11.00 -14.60 20.38
N HIS A 424 -10.58 -13.38 20.66
CA HIS A 424 -10.57 -12.27 19.69
C HIS A 424 -9.14 -11.87 19.29
N THR A 425 -8.15 -12.10 20.16
CA THR A 425 -6.73 -11.85 19.86
C THR A 425 -5.92 -13.13 20.03
N LEU A 426 -5.10 -13.44 19.04
CA LEU A 426 -4.21 -14.60 19.00
C LEU A 426 -2.84 -14.14 18.50
N ARG A 427 -1.77 -14.38 19.27
CA ARG A 427 -0.41 -13.94 18.87
C ARG A 427 0.66 -14.92 19.33
N PHE A 428 1.58 -15.27 18.43
CA PHE A 428 2.80 -15.97 18.79
C PHE A 428 3.79 -15.05 19.50
N SER A 429 4.60 -15.60 20.40
CA SER A 429 5.84 -14.95 20.84
C SER A 429 6.83 -14.84 19.66
N PRO A 430 7.79 -13.90 19.69
CA PRO A 430 8.77 -13.72 18.61
C PRO A 430 9.65 -14.96 18.34
N ASP A 431 9.85 -15.81 19.33
CA ASP A 431 10.57 -17.10 19.20
C ASP A 431 9.67 -18.27 18.73
N GLY A 432 8.36 -18.02 18.56
CA GLY A 432 7.35 -19.01 18.18
C GLY A 432 7.00 -20.04 19.26
N GLN A 433 7.63 -20.01 20.44
CA GLN A 433 7.48 -21.05 21.47
C GLN A 433 6.22 -20.90 22.33
N ARG A 434 5.60 -19.72 22.30
CA ARG A 434 4.41 -19.40 23.09
C ARG A 434 3.33 -18.82 22.20
N LEU A 435 2.09 -19.03 22.64
CA LEU A 435 0.90 -18.46 22.04
C LEU A 435 0.13 -17.73 23.14
N ALA A 436 -0.17 -16.46 22.94
CA ALA A 436 -1.02 -15.70 23.84
C ALA A 436 -2.41 -15.52 23.22
N THR A 437 -3.43 -15.67 24.05
CA THR A 437 -4.84 -15.51 23.67
C THR A 437 -5.52 -14.51 24.57
N ALA A 438 -6.34 -13.63 23.99
CA ALA A 438 -7.31 -12.84 24.72
C ALA A 438 -8.72 -13.15 24.25
N THR A 439 -9.64 -13.24 25.21
CA THR A 439 -11.05 -13.53 24.96
C THR A 439 -11.96 -12.33 25.15
N ASP A 440 -13.18 -12.41 24.62
CA ASP A 440 -14.24 -11.42 24.81
C ASP A 440 -14.75 -11.32 26.25
N GLN A 441 -14.41 -12.28 27.11
CA GLN A 441 -14.63 -12.24 28.56
C GLN A 441 -13.38 -11.80 29.33
N ASN A 442 -12.46 -11.11 28.66
CA ASN A 442 -11.25 -10.53 29.27
C ASN A 442 -10.41 -11.57 30.04
N THR A 443 -10.33 -12.79 29.51
CA THR A 443 -9.42 -13.82 29.98
C THR A 443 -8.18 -13.81 29.09
N LEU A 444 -7.01 -13.66 29.72
CA LEU A 444 -5.72 -13.68 29.05
C LEU A 444 -4.97 -14.94 29.43
N GLN A 445 -4.65 -15.76 28.44
CA GLN A 445 -4.01 -17.06 28.62
C GLN A 445 -2.74 -17.15 27.78
N LEU A 446 -1.77 -17.86 28.33
CA LEU A 446 -0.48 -18.14 27.73
C LEU A 446 -0.36 -19.65 27.57
N TRP A 447 -0.05 -20.07 26.35
CA TRP A 447 0.01 -21.46 25.94
C TRP A 447 1.40 -21.79 25.42
N ASP A 448 1.79 -23.05 25.57
CA ASP A 448 2.96 -23.59 24.92
C ASP A 448 2.59 -23.97 23.48
N ALA A 449 3.28 -23.37 22.51
CA ALA A 449 2.93 -23.52 21.10
C ALA A 449 3.21 -24.92 20.54
N THR A 450 4.13 -25.67 21.15
CA THR A 450 4.52 -27.00 20.68
C THR A 450 3.56 -28.07 21.21
N THR A 451 3.26 -27.99 22.51
CA THR A 451 2.44 -28.98 23.21
C THR A 451 0.94 -28.64 23.16
N GLY A 452 0.59 -27.36 22.96
CA GLY A 452 -0.79 -26.85 23.06
C GLY A 452 -1.34 -26.81 24.48
N GLN A 453 -0.47 -26.94 25.49
CA GLN A 453 -0.85 -26.93 26.91
C GLN A 453 -0.92 -25.51 27.44
N LEU A 454 -1.86 -25.28 28.36
CA LEU A 454 -1.95 -24.00 29.07
C LEU A 454 -0.75 -23.87 30.01
N VAL A 455 0.10 -22.88 29.76
CA VAL A 455 1.20 -22.52 30.66
C VAL A 455 0.65 -21.77 31.86
N ARG A 456 -0.20 -20.76 31.60
CA ARG A 456 -0.78 -19.93 32.66
C ARG A 456 -1.97 -19.11 32.18
N THR A 457 -2.96 -18.94 33.05
CA THR A 457 -3.94 -17.84 32.95
C THR A 457 -3.35 -16.60 33.62
N LEU A 458 -3.03 -15.58 32.82
CA LEU A 458 -2.38 -14.34 33.27
C LEU A 458 -3.39 -13.41 33.93
N VAL A 459 -4.53 -13.23 33.29
CA VAL A 459 -5.67 -12.47 33.80
C VAL A 459 -6.90 -13.34 33.68
N ASN A 460 -7.64 -13.46 34.78
CA ASN A 460 -8.86 -14.26 34.84
C ASN A 460 -10.06 -13.32 35.06
N ARG A 461 -10.88 -13.18 34.02
CA ARG A 461 -12.22 -12.54 34.03
C ARG A 461 -12.28 -11.14 34.66
N ALA A 462 -12.17 -10.12 33.82
CA ALA A 462 -12.77 -8.82 34.13
C ALA A 462 -14.30 -8.95 34.13
N THR A 463 -15.00 -8.13 34.90
CA THR A 463 -16.45 -7.99 34.72
C THR A 463 -16.77 -7.59 33.27
N THR A 464 -17.92 -8.04 32.76
CA THR A 464 -18.41 -7.87 31.36
C THR A 464 -18.62 -6.41 30.91
N ARG A 465 -18.16 -5.43 31.67
CA ARG A 465 -18.41 -3.99 31.47
C ARG A 465 -17.21 -3.21 30.91
N TYR A 466 -16.08 -3.85 30.67
CA TYR A 466 -14.85 -3.17 30.26
C TYR A 466 -14.44 -3.50 28.82
N PRO A 467 -13.71 -2.60 28.12
CA PRO A 467 -13.16 -2.89 26.80
C PRO A 467 -12.29 -4.15 26.82
N LEU A 468 -12.11 -4.77 25.64
CA LEU A 468 -11.26 -5.95 25.49
C LEU A 468 -9.85 -5.67 26.00
N LEU A 469 -9.32 -6.54 26.87
CA LEU A 469 -7.99 -6.34 27.44
C LEU A 469 -6.90 -6.49 26.36
N PRO A 470 -6.03 -5.48 26.18
CA PRO A 470 -4.96 -5.55 25.19
C PRO A 470 -3.83 -6.47 25.64
N LEU A 471 -3.14 -7.07 24.66
CA LEU A 471 -1.95 -7.90 24.88
C LEU A 471 -0.90 -7.66 23.79
N ALA A 472 0.38 -7.72 24.14
CA ALA A 472 1.48 -7.75 23.16
C ALA A 472 2.73 -8.39 23.75
N PHE A 473 3.47 -9.13 22.92
CA PHE A 473 4.86 -9.45 23.19
C PHE A 473 5.77 -8.29 22.78
N SER A 474 6.84 -8.06 23.54
CA SER A 474 7.95 -7.21 23.10
C SER A 474 8.70 -7.87 21.93
N PRO A 475 9.24 -7.10 20.98
CA PRO A 475 9.98 -7.65 19.84
C PRO A 475 11.18 -8.54 20.23
N ASP A 476 11.85 -8.22 21.34
CA ASP A 476 12.93 -9.05 21.94
C ASP A 476 12.47 -10.40 22.53
N GLY A 477 11.16 -10.63 22.62
CA GLY A 477 10.55 -11.83 23.20
C GLY A 477 10.70 -11.98 24.72
N GLN A 478 11.25 -10.98 25.41
CA GLN A 478 11.56 -11.05 26.84
C GLN A 478 10.41 -10.61 27.75
N THR A 479 9.37 -9.96 27.21
CA THR A 479 8.24 -9.48 28.00
C THR A 479 6.92 -9.62 27.24
N LEU A 480 5.90 -10.04 27.96
CA LEU A 480 4.50 -9.95 27.54
C LEU A 480 3.85 -8.84 28.36
N ALA A 481 3.20 -7.89 27.71
CA ALA A 481 2.42 -6.85 28.38
C ALA A 481 0.93 -7.12 28.20
N THR A 482 0.16 -6.88 29.26
CA THR A 482 -1.30 -6.96 29.23
C THR A 482 -1.94 -5.79 29.95
N GLY A 483 -3.11 -5.35 29.48
CA GLY A 483 -4.00 -4.56 30.32
C GLY A 483 -4.61 -5.42 31.43
N ASP A 484 -5.09 -4.78 32.49
CA ASP A 484 -5.78 -5.44 33.59
C ASP A 484 -7.07 -4.69 33.97
N PRO A 485 -8.07 -5.37 34.58
CA PRO A 485 -9.34 -4.74 34.97
C PRO A 485 -9.21 -3.64 36.02
N ASP A 486 -8.09 -3.60 36.75
CA ASP A 486 -7.76 -2.55 37.72
C ASP A 486 -7.13 -1.29 37.07
N ASN A 487 -7.25 -1.14 35.75
CA ASN A 487 -6.67 -0.08 34.93
C ASN A 487 -5.13 -0.09 34.88
N SER A 488 -4.46 -1.10 35.44
CA SER A 488 -3.01 -1.23 35.36
C SER A 488 -2.56 -1.94 34.07
N VAL A 489 -1.25 -1.85 33.80
CA VAL A 489 -0.59 -2.69 32.81
C VAL A 489 0.33 -3.66 33.52
N LYS A 490 0.21 -4.95 33.23
CA LYS A 490 1.02 -6.01 33.83
C LYS A 490 2.05 -6.50 32.82
N LEU A 491 3.29 -6.62 33.27
CA LEU A 491 4.40 -7.19 32.52
C LEU A 491 4.71 -8.58 33.06
N TRP A 492 4.84 -9.53 32.15
CA TRP A 492 5.00 -10.95 32.44
C TRP A 492 6.23 -11.50 31.74
N ASN A 493 6.85 -12.48 32.37
CA ASN A 493 7.85 -13.33 31.72
C ASN A 493 7.15 -14.24 30.69
N PRO A 494 7.47 -14.16 29.39
CA PRO A 494 6.82 -14.94 28.34
C PRO A 494 7.00 -16.45 28.46
N THR A 495 8.11 -16.91 29.03
CA THR A 495 8.42 -18.34 29.12
C THR A 495 7.60 -19.03 30.21
N THR A 496 7.48 -18.40 31.37
CA THR A 496 6.89 -18.96 32.60
C THR A 496 5.49 -18.42 32.92
N GLY A 497 5.11 -17.30 32.31
CA GLY A 497 3.94 -16.51 32.67
C GLY A 497 4.03 -15.81 34.04
N ALA A 498 5.19 -15.83 34.70
CA ALA A 498 5.33 -15.16 35.99
C ALA A 498 5.19 -13.64 35.83
N ARG A 499 4.38 -13.01 36.68
CA ARG A 499 4.26 -11.54 36.71
C ARG A 499 5.56 -10.94 37.22
N GLN A 500 6.09 -9.97 36.49
CA GLN A 500 7.33 -9.28 36.83
C GLN A 500 7.03 -7.89 37.40
N ILE A 501 6.23 -7.09 36.70
CA ILE A 501 5.99 -5.68 37.02
C ILE A 501 4.52 -5.33 36.83
N THR A 502 4.02 -4.40 37.65
CA THR A 502 2.73 -3.73 37.47
C THR A 502 2.97 -2.24 37.28
N LEU A 503 2.53 -1.68 36.16
CA LEU A 503 2.57 -0.26 35.85
C LEU A 503 1.23 0.36 36.19
N THR A 504 1.23 1.34 37.10
CA THR A 504 0.04 2.06 37.56
C THR A 504 0.06 3.50 37.10
N GLY A 505 -1.10 4.07 36.78
CA GLY A 505 -1.23 5.50 36.47
C GLY A 505 -2.38 5.84 35.52
N HIS A 506 -2.90 4.88 34.77
CA HIS A 506 -4.14 5.09 34.02
C HIS A 506 -5.33 5.22 34.97
N THR A 507 -6.26 6.12 34.63
CA THR A 507 -7.48 6.35 35.41
C THR A 507 -8.69 5.63 34.83
N GLU A 508 -8.55 5.13 33.60
CA GLU A 508 -9.54 4.34 32.88
C GLU A 508 -8.93 3.01 32.42
N PRO A 509 -9.74 2.01 32.06
CA PRO A 509 -9.25 0.74 31.56
C PRO A 509 -8.34 0.91 30.35
N VAL A 510 -7.19 0.24 30.36
CA VAL A 510 -6.25 0.27 29.25
C VAL A 510 -6.87 -0.44 28.04
N ARG A 511 -6.95 0.28 26.93
CA ARG A 511 -7.60 -0.16 25.68
C ARG A 511 -6.61 -0.73 24.67
N HIS A 512 -5.41 -0.14 24.59
CA HIS A 512 -4.36 -0.62 23.70
C HIS A 512 -2.98 -0.45 24.33
N LEU A 513 -2.05 -1.26 23.84
CA LEU A 513 -0.62 -1.13 24.14
C LEU A 513 0.22 -1.56 22.93
N ALA A 514 1.42 -1.02 22.83
CA ALA A 514 2.39 -1.37 21.79
C ALA A 514 3.81 -1.23 22.34
N PHE A 515 4.69 -2.17 22.02
CA PHE A 515 6.12 -2.01 22.27
C PHE A 515 6.78 -1.23 21.14
N SER A 516 7.81 -0.45 21.46
CA SER A 516 8.68 0.11 20.43
C SER A 516 9.48 -1.01 19.74
N PRO A 517 9.88 -0.83 18.46
CA PRO A 517 10.62 -1.85 17.70
C PRO A 517 11.94 -2.28 18.37
N ASP A 518 12.65 -1.34 19.01
CA ASP A 518 13.88 -1.58 19.77
C ASP A 518 13.64 -2.26 21.13
N SER A 519 12.39 -2.52 21.49
CA SER A 519 11.99 -3.10 22.76
C SER A 519 12.41 -2.27 23.98
N GLN A 520 12.72 -0.98 23.86
CA GLN A 520 13.12 -0.14 25.00
C GLN A 520 11.96 0.65 25.62
N ARG A 521 10.84 0.76 24.91
CA ARG A 521 9.68 1.57 25.32
C ARG A 521 8.39 0.77 25.18
N LEU A 522 7.40 1.15 25.95
CA LEU A 522 6.03 0.65 25.88
C LEU A 522 5.10 1.86 25.81
N ALA A 523 4.18 1.89 24.85
CA ALA A 523 3.08 2.84 24.81
C ALA A 523 1.81 2.14 25.27
N THR A 524 1.02 2.81 26.10
CA THR A 524 -0.25 2.30 26.62
C THR A 524 -1.29 3.41 26.53
N SER A 525 -2.55 3.08 26.33
CA SER A 525 -3.62 4.07 26.19
C SER A 525 -4.91 3.56 26.81
N ASP A 526 -5.60 4.44 27.52
CA ASP A 526 -6.92 4.21 28.11
C ASP A 526 -8.05 4.90 27.33
N GLY A 527 -7.71 5.54 26.21
CA GLY A 527 -8.61 6.33 25.37
C GLY A 527 -8.80 7.79 25.82
N LYS A 528 -8.38 8.17 27.04
CA LYS A 528 -8.28 9.57 27.47
C LYS A 528 -6.84 10.06 27.44
N THR A 529 -5.91 9.20 27.83
CA THR A 529 -4.48 9.46 27.88
C THR A 529 -3.70 8.30 27.26
N ALA A 530 -2.63 8.63 26.54
CA ALA A 530 -1.57 7.68 26.21
C ALA A 530 -0.36 7.95 27.11
N ARG A 531 0.25 6.88 27.64
CA ARG A 531 1.48 6.94 28.44
C ARG A 531 2.58 6.22 27.69
N LEU A 532 3.75 6.85 27.64
CA LEU A 532 4.98 6.25 27.15
C LEU A 532 5.86 5.87 28.33
N TRP A 533 6.24 4.61 28.43
CA TRP A 533 7.02 4.05 29.54
C TRP A 533 8.43 3.68 29.06
N ASN A 534 9.42 3.93 29.91
CA ASN A 534 10.76 3.38 29.75
C ASN A 534 10.77 1.94 30.29
N ARG A 535 11.26 0.96 29.53
CA ARG A 535 11.26 -0.45 29.98
C ARG A 535 12.37 -0.83 30.94
N GLN A 536 13.43 -0.03 31.05
CA GLN A 536 14.52 -0.27 31.99
C GLN A 536 14.18 0.28 33.38
N THR A 537 13.60 1.48 33.45
CA THR A 537 13.27 2.15 34.71
C THR A 537 11.81 2.01 35.10
N TYR A 538 10.93 1.61 34.18
CA TYR A 538 9.46 1.57 34.34
C TYR A 538 8.82 2.92 34.65
N ALA A 539 9.56 4.02 34.54
CA ALA A 539 9.05 5.36 34.69
C ALA A 539 8.28 5.81 33.44
N THR A 540 7.23 6.62 33.65
CA THR A 540 6.56 7.32 32.54
C THR A 540 7.49 8.39 31.98
N ILE A 541 7.79 8.31 30.70
CA ILE A 541 8.54 9.30 29.93
C ILE A 541 7.61 10.48 29.58
N HIS A 542 6.47 10.17 28.95
CA HIS A 542 5.49 11.17 28.50
C HIS A 542 4.07 10.71 28.86
N THR A 543 3.20 11.68 29.19
CA THR A 543 1.75 11.48 29.27
C THR A 543 1.08 12.40 28.25
N LEU A 544 0.37 11.82 27.30
CA LEU A 544 -0.23 12.49 26.14
C LEU A 544 -1.74 12.51 26.30
N THR A 545 -2.36 13.67 26.20
CA THR A 545 -3.83 13.81 26.30
C THR A 545 -4.48 13.56 24.93
N LEU A 546 -5.41 12.60 24.87
CA LEU A 546 -6.03 12.13 23.62
C LEU A 546 -7.44 12.68 23.38
N ASN A 547 -8.10 13.22 24.40
CA ASN A 547 -9.41 13.83 24.27
C ASN A 547 -9.32 15.31 24.65
N GLN A 548 -9.43 16.20 23.66
CA GLN A 548 -9.38 17.66 23.85
C GLN A 548 -10.76 18.29 23.92
N SER A 549 -11.73 17.61 24.52
CA SER A 549 -13.11 18.07 24.50
C SER A 549 -13.39 19.14 25.56
N VAL A 550 -13.94 20.29 25.15
CA VAL A 550 -14.54 21.27 26.07
C VAL A 550 -16.03 21.36 25.76
N GLY A 551 -16.90 21.05 26.73
CA GLY A 551 -18.30 21.47 26.71
C GLY A 551 -19.30 20.71 25.82
N HIS A 552 -18.96 19.58 25.19
CA HIS A 552 -19.89 18.83 24.34
C HIS A 552 -20.63 17.71 25.10
N PRO A 553 -21.98 17.64 25.02
CA PRO A 553 -22.80 16.67 25.76
C PRO A 553 -22.77 15.25 25.19
N ILE A 554 -22.35 15.07 23.93
CA ILE A 554 -22.15 13.76 23.29
C ILE A 554 -20.71 13.70 22.81
N GLN A 555 -19.92 12.78 23.34
CA GLN A 555 -18.56 12.53 22.86
C GLN A 555 -18.45 11.13 22.27
N PRO A 556 -17.85 10.99 21.08
CA PRO A 556 -17.49 9.69 20.57
C PRO A 556 -16.56 8.98 21.57
N VAL A 557 -16.66 7.66 21.67
CA VAL A 557 -15.71 6.89 22.47
C VAL A 557 -14.43 6.74 21.65
N ASN A 558 -13.32 7.25 22.18
CA ASN A 558 -12.00 7.05 21.59
C ASN A 558 -11.60 5.56 21.67
N LEU A 559 -11.20 4.97 20.54
CA LEU A 559 -10.73 3.57 20.49
C LEU A 559 -9.47 3.37 21.33
N GLY A 560 -8.69 4.43 21.57
CA GLY A 560 -7.44 4.41 22.31
C GLY A 560 -6.31 3.67 21.60
N ALA A 561 -6.41 3.41 20.29
CA ALA A 561 -5.39 2.73 19.50
C ALA A 561 -4.04 3.45 19.58
N VAL A 562 -2.95 2.68 19.70
CA VAL A 562 -1.57 3.20 19.72
C VAL A 562 -0.67 2.29 18.89
N ALA A 563 0.24 2.87 18.11
CA ALA A 563 1.25 2.12 17.35
C ALA A 563 2.53 2.95 17.16
N PHE A 564 3.69 2.30 17.25
CA PHE A 564 4.96 2.91 16.88
C PHE A 564 5.21 2.79 15.38
N SER A 565 5.86 3.79 14.81
CA SER A 565 6.52 3.64 13.52
C SER A 565 7.66 2.60 13.61
N PRO A 566 8.03 1.93 12.51
CA PRO A 566 9.08 0.89 12.53
C PRO A 566 10.47 1.37 12.94
N ASP A 567 10.75 2.67 12.84
CA ASP A 567 11.97 3.31 13.33
C ASP A 567 11.92 3.61 14.85
N GLY A 568 10.76 3.44 15.50
CA GLY A 568 10.51 3.74 16.92
C GLY A 568 10.51 5.23 17.30
N GLN A 569 10.57 6.14 16.32
CA GLN A 569 10.70 7.59 16.55
C GLN A 569 9.36 8.32 16.58
N THR A 570 8.33 7.75 15.96
CA THR A 570 6.97 8.30 15.92
C THR A 570 6.00 7.36 16.64
N LEU A 571 5.09 7.93 17.42
CA LEU A 571 3.96 7.23 18.01
C LEU A 571 2.69 7.78 17.36
N ALA A 572 1.85 6.91 16.78
CA ALA A 572 0.51 7.27 16.35
C ALA A 572 -0.49 6.87 17.44
N THR A 573 -1.45 7.74 17.74
CA THR A 573 -2.54 7.47 18.68
C THR A 573 -3.87 7.83 18.06
N SER A 574 -4.94 7.10 18.37
CA SER A 574 -6.30 7.59 18.07
C SER A 574 -6.65 8.72 19.03
N THR A 575 -7.17 9.81 18.49
CA THR A 575 -7.43 11.05 19.22
C THR A 575 -8.81 11.55 18.83
N LEU A 576 -9.56 12.12 19.78
CA LEU A 576 -10.76 12.87 19.45
C LEU A 576 -10.36 14.30 19.09
N LEU A 577 -10.55 14.64 17.83
CA LEU A 577 -10.22 15.94 17.28
C LEU A 577 -11.45 16.84 17.30
N LEU A 578 -11.25 18.10 17.63
CA LEU A 578 -12.31 19.10 17.51
C LEU A 578 -12.69 19.25 16.03
N PRO A 579 -13.99 19.52 15.73
CA PRO A 579 -14.42 19.75 14.37
C PRO A 579 -13.71 20.96 13.77
N LEU A 580 -13.40 20.88 12.46
CA LEU A 580 -12.70 21.95 11.74
C LEU A 580 -13.59 23.19 11.52
N VAL A 581 -14.92 23.03 11.62
CA VAL A 581 -15.90 24.10 11.45
C VAL A 581 -16.72 24.23 12.74
N GLN A 582 -16.86 25.45 13.26
CA GLN A 582 -17.62 25.73 14.50
C GLN A 582 -19.10 25.31 14.43
N SER A 583 -19.64 25.11 13.22
CA SER A 583 -21.02 24.66 13.01
C SER A 583 -21.22 23.14 13.15
N GLU A 584 -20.14 22.34 13.20
CA GLU A 584 -20.26 20.91 13.44
C GLU A 584 -20.28 20.61 14.95
N PRO A 585 -21.35 19.99 15.49
CA PRO A 585 -21.55 19.91 16.93
C PRO A 585 -20.78 18.78 17.63
N ILE A 586 -20.07 17.90 16.90
CA ILE A 586 -19.54 16.64 17.43
C ILE A 586 -18.04 16.49 17.05
N PRO A 587 -17.15 16.22 18.01
CA PRO A 587 -15.76 15.84 17.74
C PRO A 587 -15.68 14.62 16.82
N HIS A 588 -14.67 14.59 15.95
CA HIS A 588 -14.44 13.45 15.05
C HIS A 588 -13.29 12.58 15.55
N GLN A 589 -13.35 11.30 15.20
CA GLN A 589 -12.22 10.41 15.44
C GLN A 589 -11.10 10.72 14.43
N GLY A 590 -9.89 10.91 14.96
CA GLY A 590 -8.70 11.17 14.18
C GLY A 590 -7.49 10.40 14.70
N ILE A 591 -6.34 10.64 14.07
CA ILE A 591 -5.04 10.11 14.49
C ILE A 591 -4.12 11.28 14.79
N THR A 592 -3.43 11.26 15.93
CA THR A 592 -2.33 12.19 16.20
C THR A 592 -1.01 11.46 16.15
N LEU A 593 -0.04 12.04 15.45
CA LEU A 593 1.34 11.58 15.41
C LEU A 593 2.15 12.37 16.42
N TRP A 594 2.97 11.69 17.22
CA TRP A 594 3.75 12.27 18.30
C TRP A 594 5.22 11.92 18.13
N SER A 595 6.10 12.86 18.45
CA SER A 595 7.52 12.60 18.60
C SER A 595 7.74 11.79 19.88
N VAL A 596 8.32 10.60 19.76
CA VAL A 596 8.60 9.76 20.94
C VAL A 596 9.71 10.41 21.79
N ALA A 597 10.62 11.17 21.17
CA ALA A 597 11.70 11.86 21.88
C ALA A 597 11.16 13.03 22.73
N THR A 598 10.34 13.90 22.13
CA THR A 598 9.91 15.16 22.78
C THR A 598 8.52 15.09 23.42
N GLY A 599 7.70 14.09 23.07
CA GLY A 599 6.30 14.00 23.49
C GLY A 599 5.38 15.02 22.81
N GLN A 600 5.90 15.81 21.86
CA GLN A 600 5.12 16.82 21.16
C GLN A 600 4.34 16.23 19.99
N SER A 601 3.14 16.76 19.76
CA SER A 601 2.34 16.46 18.57
C SER A 601 3.07 16.96 17.32
N LEU A 602 3.23 16.08 16.35
CA LEU A 602 3.81 16.34 15.03
C LEU A 602 2.73 16.72 14.01
N SER A 603 1.66 15.93 13.94
CA SER A 603 0.59 16.10 12.97
C SER A 603 -0.71 15.46 13.44
N GLN A 604 -1.84 15.90 12.87
CA GLN A 604 -3.17 15.35 13.11
C GLN A 604 -3.83 14.98 11.79
N LEU A 605 -4.36 13.76 11.73
CA LEU A 605 -5.10 13.21 10.60
C LEU A 605 -6.57 13.15 10.99
N HIS A 606 -7.44 13.75 10.18
CA HIS A 606 -8.88 13.80 10.40
C HIS A 606 -9.60 12.70 9.59
N ASP A 607 -10.82 12.33 10.01
CA ASP A 607 -11.70 11.35 9.35
C ASP A 607 -11.11 9.95 9.18
N VAL A 608 -10.41 9.49 10.21
CA VAL A 608 -9.66 8.22 10.22
C VAL A 608 -9.98 7.40 11.47
N GLY A 609 -10.13 6.08 11.31
CA GLY A 609 -10.44 5.15 12.41
C GLY A 609 -9.22 4.34 12.85
N GLN A 610 -9.35 3.00 12.86
CA GLN A 610 -8.27 2.08 13.21
C GLN A 610 -7.07 2.26 12.28
N PHE A 611 -5.85 2.10 12.77
CA PHE A 611 -4.65 2.33 11.95
C PHE A 611 -3.52 1.37 12.25
N GLN A 612 -2.62 1.24 11.28
CA GLN A 612 -1.42 0.44 11.36
C GLN A 612 -0.31 1.06 10.53
N PHE A 613 0.90 1.14 11.08
CA PHE A 613 2.09 1.43 10.28
C PHE A 613 2.46 0.23 9.42
N SER A 614 2.82 0.49 8.16
CA SER A 614 3.49 -0.50 7.32
C SER A 614 4.79 -0.97 8.00
N PRO A 615 5.12 -2.28 7.95
CA PRO A 615 6.34 -2.77 8.58
C PRO A 615 7.64 -2.16 8.01
N ASN A 616 7.61 -1.74 6.74
CA ASN A 616 8.71 -1.05 6.07
C ASN A 616 8.74 0.47 6.32
N GLY A 617 7.76 1.02 7.05
CA GLY A 617 7.68 2.43 7.44
C GLY A 617 7.31 3.40 6.33
N ARG A 618 6.99 2.90 5.12
CA ARG A 618 6.70 3.75 3.94
C ARG A 618 5.32 4.41 4.00
N PHE A 619 4.37 3.83 4.72
CA PHE A 619 3.03 4.37 4.90
C PHE A 619 2.38 3.99 6.24
N LEU A 620 1.30 4.68 6.57
CA LEU A 620 0.35 4.41 7.64
C LEU A 620 -0.99 4.15 6.98
N MET A 621 -1.55 2.96 7.22
CA MET A 621 -2.89 2.61 6.78
C MET A 621 -3.88 3.05 7.86
N ALA A 622 -4.89 3.81 7.48
CA ALA A 622 -6.00 4.21 8.33
C ALA A 622 -7.31 3.70 7.74
N GLN A 623 -8.17 3.14 8.58
CA GLN A 623 -9.43 2.52 8.20
C GLN A 623 -10.59 3.32 8.80
N GLY A 624 -11.36 3.98 7.93
CA GLY A 624 -12.62 4.63 8.28
C GLY A 624 -13.71 4.18 7.31
N GLN A 625 -14.55 5.12 6.83
CA GLN A 625 -15.45 4.86 5.69
C GLN A 625 -14.70 4.46 4.41
N ARG A 626 -13.44 4.87 4.30
CA ARG A 626 -12.50 4.46 3.26
C ARG A 626 -11.21 3.99 3.92
N VAL A 627 -10.48 3.14 3.21
CA VAL A 627 -9.12 2.74 3.63
C VAL A 627 -8.13 3.72 3.00
N GLN A 628 -7.47 4.51 3.82
CA GLN A 628 -6.56 5.57 3.43
C GLN A 628 -5.11 5.15 3.71
N LEU A 629 -4.21 5.48 2.79
CA LEU A 629 -2.77 5.23 2.91
C LEU A 629 -2.06 6.59 2.98
N TRP A 630 -1.44 6.87 4.13
CA TRP A 630 -0.73 8.11 4.42
C TRP A 630 0.77 7.87 4.37
N ASN A 631 1.50 8.69 3.63
CA ASN A 631 2.96 8.60 3.58
C ASN A 631 3.59 9.60 4.54
N PRO A 632 4.76 9.30 5.11
CA PRO A 632 5.49 10.23 5.98
C PRO A 632 5.86 11.52 5.22
N TYR A 633 6.33 11.38 3.98
CA TYR A 633 6.93 12.47 3.22
C TYR A 633 6.23 12.71 1.87
N ARG A 634 6.18 13.97 1.44
CA ARG A 634 6.09 14.36 0.03
C ARG A 634 7.51 14.62 -0.41
N GLY A 635 8.09 13.77 -1.27
CA GLY A 635 9.28 14.18 -2.01
C GLY A 635 8.98 15.55 -2.61
N LEU A 636 9.74 16.57 -2.21
CA LEU A 636 9.74 17.86 -2.88
C LEU A 636 10.06 17.59 -4.35
N VAL A 637 9.03 17.49 -5.18
CA VAL A 637 9.10 18.05 -6.53
C VAL A 637 8.45 19.42 -6.36
N GLN A 638 9.28 20.38 -5.99
CA GLN A 638 9.04 21.80 -6.23
C GLN A 638 9.49 22.11 -7.65
#